data_AF-A0A061GYI1-F1
#
_entry.id   AF-A0A061GYI1-F1
#
_cell.length_a   1.000
_cell.length_b   1.000
_cell.length_c   1.000
_cell.angle_alpha   90.00
_cell.angle_beta   90.00
_cell.angle_gamma   90.00
#
_symmetry.space_group_name_H-M   'P 1'
#
loop_
_entity.id
_entity.type
_entity.pdbx_description
1 polymer ?
#
loop_
_entity_poly.entity_id
_entity_poly.type
_entity_poly.pdbx_seq_one_letter_code
_entity_poly.pdbx_strand_id
1 'polypeptide(L)'
;MLPRKRAGEGEVVEGESENNNNSNNIKDIAVTSPIKKHRFSAAAAADLTANNNTVAIGNNSSNHSSGSVLEPTIMAPGDANHNDIDEDLHSRQLAVYGRETMRLLFASNILISGMNGLGAEIAKNLILAGVKSVTLHDEGVVELWDLSSNFVFSENDVGKNRALASVQKLQELNNAVVISTLTTKLTKQQLSHFQAVVFTDISLEKAFEFDDYCHNHRPPISFIKTEVRGLFGSVFCDFGPEFTVFDVDGEDPHTGIIASISNDNPALVSCVDDERLEFQDGDLVVFSEVHGMTELNDGKPRKIKSARPYSFTLEEDTTNFGTYFKGGIVTQVKQPKVLNFKPLREALKDPGDFLLSDFSKFDHPPILHIAFQALDKFVSELGRFPVAGSEEDAQKLTSIAANVNECLGEGKIEDINPKLLRHFSFGSRAVLNPMAAMFGGIVGQEVVKACSGKFHPLFQFFYFDSVESLPAEPLDPSDFKPLNSRYDAQISVFGSKLQKKLEDSKVFIVGSGALGCEFLKNVALMGVSCGSQGKLTITDDDVIEKSNLSRQFLFRDWNIGQAKSTVAASAAASINPQLKIEALQNRVGPETENVFNDTFWENLTVVINALDNVNARLYVDQRCLYFQKPLLESGTLGAKCNTQMVIPHLTENYGASRDPPEKQAPMCTVHSFPHNIDHCLTWARSEFEGLLEKTPAEVNAYLSNPVEYAASMRDAGDAQAKDNLERILECLDREKCETFQDCVAPKRFPHPLQFSSTDPSHLHFIMAASILRAETFGIAVPDQVKNPKMLAEAIENVIVPDFQPKEGVKINTDEKDTSLSTASVNDEAMINELFYKLELCKNNLPSGFRLKPIQFEKQLPLPRLWLQALSANVFDDTFWENLTVVVNALDNVNARLYVDQRCLYFQKPLLESGTLGAKCNTQMVIPHLTENYGASRDPPEKQAPMCTVHSFPHNIDHCLTWARSEFEGLLEKTPAEVNAFLSSPVEYKTAQRNAGDAQARDNLERVLECLEKEKCETFQDCITWARLRFEDYFVNRVKQ
;
A
#
# COMPACT_ATOMS: atom_id res chain seq x y z
N MET A 1 -17.14 16.34 25.10
CA MET A 1 -16.76 17.77 25.27
C MET A 1 -16.02 17.95 26.58
N LEU A 2 -14.99 18.81 26.63
CA LEU A 2 -14.30 19.18 27.87
C LEU A 2 -15.11 20.21 28.70
N PRO A 3 -14.87 20.31 30.03
CA PRO A 3 -15.92 20.71 30.98
C PRO A 3 -16.04 22.24 31.18
N ARG A 4 -17.29 22.71 31.40
CA ARG A 4 -17.56 24.07 31.89
C ARG A 4 -17.94 24.09 33.37
N LYS A 5 -17.47 25.15 34.03
CA LYS A 5 -17.47 25.42 35.47
C LYS A 5 -18.86 25.36 36.13
N ARG A 6 -18.87 24.92 37.40
CA ARG A 6 -20.01 25.00 38.34
C ARG A 6 -20.37 26.44 38.71
N ALA A 7 -21.61 26.62 39.18
CA ALA A 7 -22.01 27.63 40.16
C ALA A 7 -22.69 26.92 41.36
N GLY A 8 -22.60 27.47 42.57
CA GLY A 8 -23.34 27.01 43.76
C GLY A 8 -24.78 27.55 43.78
N GLU A 9 -25.56 27.46 44.85
CA GLU A 9 -25.33 27.02 46.24
C GLU A 9 -26.64 26.39 46.80
N GLY A 10 -26.60 25.70 47.95
CA GLY A 10 -27.81 25.23 48.64
C GLY A 10 -27.58 24.07 49.62
N GLU A 11 -27.39 24.40 50.90
CA GLU A 11 -27.28 23.42 52.01
C GLU A 11 -28.64 22.82 52.40
N VAL A 12 -28.66 21.56 52.86
CA VAL A 12 -29.24 21.15 54.18
C VAL A 12 -28.37 20.02 54.76
N VAL A 13 -28.35 19.93 56.09
CA VAL A 13 -27.39 19.23 56.97
C VAL A 13 -27.90 17.83 57.40
N GLU A 14 -27.03 17.11 58.12
CA GLU A 14 -27.26 15.93 58.99
C GLU A 14 -27.10 14.54 58.33
N GLY A 15 -26.27 13.63 58.86
CA GLY A 15 -25.28 13.77 59.93
C GLY A 15 -24.74 12.42 60.44
N GLU A 16 -23.46 12.41 60.87
CA GLU A 16 -22.85 11.44 61.80
C GLU A 16 -22.73 9.95 61.37
N SER A 17 -21.69 9.19 61.76
CA SER A 17 -20.41 9.53 62.40
C SER A 17 -19.43 8.34 62.32
N GLU A 18 -18.12 8.67 62.23
CA GLU A 18 -17.00 8.03 62.98
C GLU A 18 -16.70 6.49 62.85
N ASN A 19 -15.45 6.00 62.91
CA ASN A 19 -14.15 6.66 63.06
C ASN A 19 -12.97 5.73 62.67
N ASN A 20 -11.86 6.34 62.23
CA ASN A 20 -10.45 6.14 62.68
C ASN A 20 -9.89 4.74 63.05
N ASN A 21 -8.60 4.43 62.86
CA ASN A 21 -7.48 5.00 62.07
C ASN A 21 -6.24 4.11 62.30
N ASN A 22 -5.18 4.22 61.46
CA ASN A 22 -3.75 4.01 61.79
C ASN A 22 -3.28 2.65 62.40
N SER A 23 -2.14 2.04 62.06
CA SER A 23 -0.96 2.45 61.27
C SER A 23 0.14 1.37 61.36
N ASN A 24 0.96 1.28 60.30
CA ASN A 24 2.42 1.06 60.31
C ASN A 24 3.08 -0.21 60.89
N ASN A 25 3.75 -0.90 59.94
CA ASN A 25 5.18 -1.25 59.93
C ASN A 25 5.71 -2.64 60.35
N ILE A 26 6.21 -3.35 59.33
CA ILE A 26 7.57 -3.94 59.22
C ILE A 26 7.98 -5.01 60.25
N LYS A 27 8.18 -6.28 59.81
CA LYS A 27 9.53 -6.80 59.45
C LYS A 27 9.57 -8.25 58.91
N ASP A 28 10.46 -8.47 57.95
CA ASP A 28 11.24 -9.66 57.54
C ASP A 28 11.04 -11.01 58.24
N ILE A 29 11.07 -12.12 57.47
CA ILE A 29 12.25 -13.05 57.37
C ILE A 29 11.97 -14.19 56.36
N ALA A 30 12.99 -14.56 55.60
CA ALA A 30 12.97 -15.65 54.60
C ALA A 30 13.20 -17.05 55.21
N VAL A 31 13.17 -18.12 54.40
CA VAL A 31 14.29 -19.11 54.21
C VAL A 31 13.84 -20.38 53.46
N THR A 32 14.42 -20.54 52.25
CA THR A 32 14.78 -21.76 51.47
C THR A 32 14.07 -23.13 51.63
N SER A 33 13.66 -23.70 50.47
CA SER A 33 14.25 -24.86 49.72
C SER A 33 14.93 -26.05 50.46
N PRO A 34 15.38 -27.16 49.80
CA PRO A 34 15.24 -27.61 48.39
C PRO A 34 14.96 -29.15 48.25
N ILE A 35 15.40 -29.79 47.14
CA ILE A 35 15.79 -31.24 46.98
C ILE A 35 14.65 -32.21 46.60
N LYS A 36 14.77 -33.14 45.63
CA LYS A 36 15.64 -33.34 44.42
C LYS A 36 15.28 -34.71 43.79
N LYS A 37 15.52 -34.89 42.47
CA LYS A 37 15.93 -36.18 41.82
C LYS A 37 14.87 -37.32 41.83
N HIS A 38 14.90 -38.41 41.04
CA HIS A 38 15.68 -39.00 39.91
C HIS A 38 14.83 -40.22 39.40
N ARG A 39 15.04 -40.97 38.29
CA ARG A 39 16.02 -41.04 37.16
C ARG A 39 15.46 -42.02 36.09
N PHE A 40 15.83 -41.86 34.81
CA PHE A 40 16.08 -42.94 33.82
C PHE A 40 14.92 -43.89 33.40
N SER A 41 14.93 -44.58 32.24
CA SER A 41 15.79 -44.51 31.04
C SER A 41 15.24 -45.35 29.86
N ALA A 42 15.46 -44.83 28.64
CA ALA A 42 16.00 -45.52 27.44
C ALA A 42 15.31 -46.72 26.73
N ALA A 43 15.46 -46.68 25.40
CA ALA A 43 15.76 -47.81 24.48
C ALA A 43 14.63 -48.81 24.11
N ALA A 44 14.57 -49.36 22.89
CA ALA A 44 15.32 -49.11 21.63
C ALA A 44 14.64 -49.79 20.40
N ALA A 45 15.23 -49.54 19.21
CA ALA A 45 15.23 -50.37 17.98
C ALA A 45 13.91 -50.44 17.16
N ALA A 46 13.87 -50.05 15.87
CA ALA A 46 14.56 -50.53 14.64
C ALA A 46 13.74 -51.66 13.93
N ASP A 47 13.81 -51.93 12.62
CA ASP A 47 14.72 -51.48 11.53
C ASP A 47 14.07 -51.76 10.13
N LEU A 48 14.83 -51.61 9.03
CA LEU A 48 14.62 -52.11 7.64
C LEU A 48 13.66 -51.28 6.73
N THR A 49 13.87 -51.04 5.42
CA THR A 49 14.94 -51.28 4.40
C THR A 49 14.53 -50.52 3.11
N ALA A 50 15.34 -50.19 2.08
CA ALA A 50 16.79 -49.96 1.90
C ALA A 50 17.10 -49.62 0.41
N ASN A 51 18.27 -49.02 0.13
CA ASN A 51 18.99 -48.96 -1.18
C ASN A 51 18.37 -48.12 -2.33
N ASN A 52 19.07 -47.51 -3.30
CA ASN A 52 20.48 -47.10 -3.58
C ASN A 52 20.46 -46.16 -4.84
N ASN A 53 21.50 -45.53 -5.40
CA ASN A 53 22.98 -45.64 -5.27
C ASN A 53 23.71 -44.33 -5.71
N THR A 54 24.99 -44.21 -5.34
CA THR A 54 26.20 -43.61 -6.03
C THR A 54 26.06 -42.64 -7.23
N VAL A 55 26.90 -41.60 -7.41
CA VAL A 55 28.39 -41.64 -7.53
C VAL A 55 29.08 -40.35 -7.00
N ALA A 56 30.32 -40.48 -6.48
CA ALA A 56 31.20 -39.40 -5.96
C ALA A 56 32.34 -39.06 -6.98
N ILE A 57 33.38 -38.24 -6.80
CA ILE A 57 34.33 -37.95 -5.69
C ILE A 57 35.04 -36.61 -5.97
N GLY A 58 35.51 -35.88 -4.94
CA GLY A 58 36.43 -34.73 -5.13
C GLY A 58 37.06 -34.15 -3.85
N ASN A 59 37.78 -34.95 -3.06
CA ASN A 59 38.44 -34.49 -1.83
C ASN A 59 39.78 -33.77 -2.09
N ASN A 60 40.11 -32.76 -1.28
CA ASN A 60 41.48 -32.58 -0.78
C ASN A 60 41.51 -31.79 0.54
N SER A 61 42.46 -32.12 1.42
CA SER A 61 42.56 -31.58 2.79
C SER A 61 43.97 -31.14 3.13
N SER A 62 44.10 -30.08 3.93
CA SER A 62 45.34 -29.77 4.67
C SER A 62 45.05 -28.97 5.94
N ASN A 63 45.64 -29.41 7.05
CA ASN A 63 45.55 -28.75 8.35
C ASN A 63 46.50 -27.53 8.42
N HIS A 64 46.15 -26.52 9.20
CA HIS A 64 47.07 -26.00 10.23
C HIS A 64 46.31 -25.25 11.35
N SER A 65 46.86 -25.33 12.56
CA SER A 65 46.24 -24.84 13.80
C SER A 65 47.08 -23.76 14.49
N SER A 66 46.47 -22.64 14.85
CA SER A 66 46.94 -21.73 15.90
C SER A 66 45.77 -20.82 16.30
N GLY A 67 45.42 -20.77 17.59
CA GLY A 67 44.22 -20.06 18.06
C GLY A 67 44.50 -18.85 18.94
N SER A 68 43.52 -17.95 19.02
CA SER A 68 43.41 -16.93 20.07
C SER A 68 41.98 -16.39 20.15
N VAL A 69 41.38 -16.46 21.34
CA VAL A 69 40.26 -15.66 21.88
C VAL A 69 38.97 -15.53 21.04
N LEU A 70 37.85 -15.99 21.62
CA LEU A 70 36.50 -15.84 21.05
C LEU A 70 35.80 -14.58 21.59
N GLU A 71 35.41 -13.68 20.68
CA GLU A 71 34.28 -12.75 20.86
C GLU A 71 33.11 -13.24 19.98
N PRO A 72 31.84 -12.97 20.34
CA PRO A 72 30.69 -13.50 19.63
C PRO A 72 30.41 -12.72 18.34
N THR A 73 30.89 -13.23 17.21
CA THR A 73 30.67 -12.61 15.89
C THR A 73 29.25 -12.86 15.37
N ILE A 74 28.63 -11.80 14.86
CA ILE A 74 27.35 -11.79 14.13
C ILE A 74 27.41 -12.79 12.96
N MET A 75 26.37 -13.61 12.79
CA MET A 75 26.32 -14.59 11.70
C MET A 75 26.11 -13.91 10.35
N ALA A 76 27.10 -14.02 9.46
CA ALA A 76 26.95 -13.67 8.05
C ALA A 76 26.16 -14.78 7.30
N PRO A 77 25.23 -14.43 6.40
CA PRO A 77 24.48 -15.42 5.62
C PRO A 77 25.33 -16.06 4.53
N GLY A 78 25.19 -17.37 4.36
CA GLY A 78 25.80 -18.12 3.25
C GLY A 78 24.93 -18.14 1.99
N ASP A 79 25.56 -18.28 0.82
CA ASP A 79 24.95 -18.13 -0.50
C ASP A 79 23.78 -19.09 -0.80
N ALA A 80 22.60 -18.52 -1.05
CA ALA A 80 21.57 -19.04 -1.96
C ALA A 80 20.67 -17.88 -2.43
N ASN A 81 20.59 -17.64 -3.74
CA ASN A 81 19.78 -16.54 -4.31
C ASN A 81 18.27 -16.83 -4.21
N HIS A 82 17.59 -16.23 -3.24
CA HIS A 82 16.12 -16.21 -3.14
C HIS A 82 15.53 -14.98 -2.42
N ASN A 83 16.28 -13.86 -2.34
CA ASN A 83 16.06 -12.78 -1.37
C ASN A 83 15.42 -11.47 -1.88
N ASP A 84 15.01 -11.37 -3.16
CA ASP A 84 14.36 -10.16 -3.67
C ASP A 84 12.85 -10.17 -3.37
N ILE A 85 12.38 -9.10 -2.72
CA ILE A 85 10.97 -8.87 -2.41
C ILE A 85 10.25 -8.49 -3.72
N ASP A 86 9.09 -9.08 -4.00
CA ASP A 86 8.21 -8.62 -5.08
C ASP A 86 7.58 -7.26 -4.70
N GLU A 87 8.27 -6.19 -5.07
CA GLU A 87 7.86 -4.82 -4.74
C GLU A 87 6.54 -4.42 -5.40
N ASP A 88 6.14 -5.01 -6.54
CA ASP A 88 4.86 -4.71 -7.17
C ASP A 88 3.71 -5.25 -6.29
N LEU A 89 3.79 -6.53 -5.93
CA LEU A 89 2.79 -7.23 -5.11
C LEU A 89 2.69 -6.61 -3.71
N HIS A 90 3.84 -6.39 -3.08
CA HIS A 90 3.92 -5.96 -1.68
C HIS A 90 4.02 -4.45 -1.50
N SER A 91 4.06 -3.64 -2.56
CA SER A 91 4.19 -2.15 -2.55
C SER A 91 3.52 -1.45 -1.36
N ARG A 92 2.23 -1.73 -1.11
CA ARG A 92 1.45 -1.10 -0.04
C ARG A 92 1.74 -1.67 1.36
N GLN A 93 2.10 -2.95 1.49
CA GLN A 93 2.56 -3.53 2.75
C GLN A 93 3.98 -3.06 3.09
N LEU A 94 4.83 -2.87 2.08
CA LEU A 94 6.20 -2.39 2.23
C LEU A 94 6.25 -0.97 2.81
N ALA A 95 5.29 -0.12 2.46
CA ALA A 95 5.12 1.21 3.04
C ALA A 95 4.72 1.20 4.53
N VAL A 96 4.16 0.10 5.05
CA VAL A 96 3.75 -0.03 6.45
C VAL A 96 4.83 -0.74 7.28
N TYR A 97 5.33 -1.87 6.76
CA TYR A 97 6.25 -2.73 7.48
C TYR A 97 7.72 -2.34 7.25
N GLY A 98 8.08 -1.89 6.05
CA GLY A 98 9.46 -1.67 5.64
C GLY A 98 10.17 -2.97 5.21
N ARG A 99 11.28 -2.82 4.48
CA ARG A 99 12.02 -3.94 3.84
C ARG A 99 12.48 -5.00 4.85
N GLU A 100 12.90 -4.60 6.05
CA GLU A 100 13.49 -5.52 7.03
C GLU A 100 12.43 -6.40 7.70
N THR A 101 11.30 -5.84 8.14
CA THR A 101 10.16 -6.62 8.64
C THR A 101 9.69 -7.63 7.61
N MET A 102 9.56 -7.24 6.33
CA MET A 102 9.16 -8.15 5.25
C MET A 102 10.12 -9.35 5.11
N ARG A 103 11.45 -9.14 5.17
CA ARG A 103 12.44 -10.23 5.13
C ARG A 103 12.29 -11.21 6.29
N LEU A 104 12.05 -10.71 7.50
CA LEU A 104 11.84 -11.55 8.68
C LEU A 104 10.56 -12.39 8.57
N LEU A 105 9.47 -11.80 8.05
CA LEU A 105 8.24 -12.54 7.74
C LEU A 105 8.49 -13.65 6.70
N PHE A 106 9.18 -13.33 5.61
CA PHE A 106 9.49 -14.27 4.51
C PHE A 106 10.40 -15.44 4.94
N ALA A 107 11.02 -15.36 6.12
CA ALA A 107 11.77 -16.44 6.75
C ALA A 107 10.97 -17.25 7.80
N SER A 108 9.81 -16.74 8.24
CA SER A 108 9.07 -17.23 9.41
C SER A 108 8.04 -18.32 9.10
N ASN A 109 8.08 -19.41 9.87
CA ASN A 109 7.22 -20.58 9.75
C ASN A 109 6.20 -20.54 10.90
N ILE A 110 4.92 -20.56 10.57
CA ILE A 110 3.83 -20.35 11.54
C ILE A 110 2.95 -21.60 11.64
N LEU A 111 2.52 -21.93 12.86
CA LEU A 111 1.48 -22.94 13.10
C LEU A 111 0.16 -22.26 13.48
N ILE A 112 -0.94 -22.70 12.89
CA ILE A 112 -2.30 -22.34 13.30
C ILE A 112 -3.03 -23.63 13.69
N SER A 113 -3.48 -23.73 14.93
CA SER A 113 -4.20 -24.87 15.49
C SER A 113 -5.65 -24.52 15.78
N GLY A 114 -6.56 -25.18 15.07
CA GLY A 114 -7.99 -24.91 15.02
C GLY A 114 -8.34 -24.12 13.75
N MET A 115 -9.03 -24.77 12.81
CA MET A 115 -9.43 -24.26 11.49
C MET A 115 -10.95 -24.01 11.42
N ASN A 116 -11.49 -23.45 12.50
CA ASN A 116 -12.77 -22.76 12.49
C ASN A 116 -12.67 -21.42 11.71
N GLY A 117 -13.72 -20.59 11.73
CA GLY A 117 -13.69 -19.28 11.06
C GLY A 117 -12.54 -18.36 11.49
N LEU A 118 -12.22 -18.32 12.78
CA LEU A 118 -11.10 -17.52 13.31
C LEU A 118 -9.74 -18.02 12.79
N GLY A 119 -9.54 -19.35 12.75
CA GLY A 119 -8.32 -19.94 12.17
C GLY A 119 -8.14 -19.61 10.69
N ALA A 120 -9.23 -19.63 9.91
CA ALA A 120 -9.21 -19.27 8.49
C ALA A 120 -8.85 -17.79 8.25
N GLU A 121 -9.37 -16.87 9.07
CA GLU A 121 -9.05 -15.43 8.99
C GLU A 121 -7.58 -15.15 9.32
N ILE A 122 -7.05 -15.78 10.36
CA ILE A 122 -5.62 -15.69 10.72
C ILE A 122 -4.75 -16.24 9.57
N ALA A 123 -5.09 -17.41 9.03
CA ALA A 123 -4.37 -18.01 7.92
C ALA A 123 -4.35 -17.09 6.69
N LYS A 124 -5.51 -16.56 6.27
CA LYS A 124 -5.64 -15.60 5.17
C LYS A 124 -4.69 -14.42 5.35
N ASN A 125 -4.71 -13.77 6.52
CA ASN A 125 -3.91 -12.59 6.78
C ASN A 125 -2.40 -12.87 6.70
N LEU A 126 -1.94 -14.02 7.22
CA LEU A 126 -0.52 -14.40 7.20
C LEU A 126 -0.03 -14.83 5.81
N ILE A 127 -0.86 -15.52 5.04
CA ILE A 127 -0.54 -15.92 3.66
C ILE A 127 -0.43 -14.67 2.77
N LEU A 128 -1.33 -13.69 2.94
CA LEU A 128 -1.28 -12.40 2.24
C LEU A 128 -0.12 -11.50 2.70
N ALA A 129 0.32 -11.62 3.96
CA ALA A 129 1.54 -10.98 4.45
C ALA A 129 2.84 -11.63 3.92
N GLY A 130 2.75 -12.82 3.34
CA GLY A 130 3.88 -13.50 2.68
C GLY A 130 4.80 -14.27 3.62
N VAL A 131 4.32 -14.79 4.75
CA VAL A 131 5.17 -15.62 5.64
C VAL A 131 5.76 -16.83 4.92
N LYS A 132 6.92 -17.35 5.34
CA LYS A 132 7.58 -18.50 4.66
C LYS A 132 6.66 -19.71 4.49
N SER A 133 5.98 -20.09 5.58
CA SER A 133 5.05 -21.22 5.57
C SER A 133 3.99 -21.10 6.66
N VAL A 134 2.81 -21.66 6.37
CA VAL A 134 1.73 -21.82 7.34
C VAL A 134 1.37 -23.31 7.43
N THR A 135 1.55 -23.89 8.61
CA THR A 135 1.02 -25.21 8.92
C THR A 135 -0.36 -25.08 9.58
N LEU A 136 -1.35 -25.75 9.01
CA LEU A 136 -2.73 -25.80 9.49
C LEU A 136 -2.92 -27.10 10.30
N HIS A 137 -3.29 -26.99 11.58
CA HIS A 137 -3.58 -28.13 12.44
C HIS A 137 -5.06 -28.14 12.85
N ASP A 138 -5.74 -29.26 12.63
CA ASP A 138 -7.09 -29.51 13.15
C ASP A 138 -7.35 -31.02 13.18
N GLU A 139 -7.88 -31.56 14.29
CA GLU A 139 -8.25 -32.97 14.43
C GLU A 139 -9.71 -33.23 14.00
N GLY A 140 -10.52 -32.18 13.90
CA GLY A 140 -11.96 -32.22 13.61
C GLY A 140 -12.30 -32.27 12.12
N VAL A 141 -13.61 -32.39 11.86
CA VAL A 141 -14.19 -32.38 10.52
C VAL A 141 -15.04 -31.13 10.31
N VAL A 142 -15.20 -30.71 9.05
CA VAL A 142 -16.09 -29.61 8.67
C VAL A 142 -17.53 -29.98 9.05
N GLU A 143 -18.14 -29.19 9.91
CA GLU A 143 -19.56 -29.23 10.23
C GLU A 143 -20.30 -28.11 9.48
N LEU A 144 -21.62 -28.25 9.29
CA LEU A 144 -22.45 -27.17 8.75
C LEU A 144 -22.40 -25.90 9.62
N TRP A 145 -22.11 -26.06 10.92
CA TRP A 145 -21.86 -24.99 11.89
C TRP A 145 -20.65 -24.10 11.53
N ASP A 146 -19.61 -24.68 10.91
CA ASP A 146 -18.38 -23.95 10.56
C ASP A 146 -18.61 -22.96 9.40
N LEU A 147 -19.58 -23.22 8.52
CA LEU A 147 -19.91 -22.39 7.36
C LEU A 147 -20.57 -21.04 7.72
N SER A 148 -20.86 -20.80 9.01
CA SER A 148 -21.29 -19.49 9.54
C SER A 148 -20.15 -18.47 9.60
N SER A 149 -18.88 -18.91 9.65
CA SER A 149 -17.72 -18.02 9.75
C SER A 149 -16.48 -18.46 8.98
N ASN A 150 -16.45 -19.67 8.42
CA ASN A 150 -15.34 -20.11 7.58
C ASN A 150 -15.67 -19.94 6.08
N PHE A 151 -15.10 -18.91 5.45
CA PHE A 151 -15.23 -18.64 4.00
C PHE A 151 -14.54 -19.69 3.11
N VAL A 152 -13.68 -20.53 3.70
CA VAL A 152 -12.93 -21.55 2.96
C VAL A 152 -13.79 -22.78 2.69
N PHE A 153 -14.76 -23.11 3.55
CA PHE A 153 -15.58 -24.32 3.37
C PHE A 153 -16.82 -24.09 2.50
N SER A 154 -17.22 -25.14 1.78
CA SER A 154 -18.51 -25.28 1.11
C SER A 154 -19.29 -26.44 1.70
N GLU A 155 -20.59 -26.57 1.37
CA GLU A 155 -21.40 -27.70 1.84
C GLU A 155 -20.86 -29.06 1.35
N ASN A 156 -20.11 -29.07 0.23
CA ASN A 156 -19.42 -30.25 -0.29
C ASN A 156 -18.16 -30.65 0.51
N ASP A 157 -17.76 -29.86 1.51
CA ASP A 157 -16.62 -30.13 2.37
C ASP A 157 -17.02 -30.75 3.71
N VAL A 158 -18.31 -30.76 4.05
CA VAL A 158 -18.85 -31.33 5.30
C VAL A 158 -18.40 -32.79 5.45
N GLY A 159 -17.83 -33.11 6.62
CA GLY A 159 -17.26 -34.42 6.92
C GLY A 159 -15.80 -34.64 6.49
N LYS A 160 -15.19 -33.75 5.70
CA LYS A 160 -13.73 -33.73 5.47
C LYS A 160 -13.03 -33.16 6.70
N ASN A 161 -11.77 -33.51 6.95
CA ASN A 161 -10.96 -32.85 7.97
C ASN A 161 -10.79 -31.35 7.63
N ARG A 162 -10.94 -30.47 8.63
CA ARG A 162 -10.92 -29.00 8.42
C ARG A 162 -9.61 -28.50 7.81
N ALA A 163 -8.47 -28.88 8.39
CA ALA A 163 -7.16 -28.44 7.90
C ALA A 163 -6.89 -28.90 6.45
N LEU A 164 -7.21 -30.15 6.11
CA LEU A 164 -7.11 -30.66 4.74
C LEU A 164 -8.06 -29.94 3.76
N ALA A 165 -9.30 -29.67 4.17
CA ALA A 165 -10.26 -28.95 3.34
C ALA A 165 -9.85 -27.49 3.08
N SER A 166 -9.04 -26.88 3.94
CA SER A 166 -8.59 -25.49 3.77
C SER A 166 -7.45 -25.29 2.76
N VAL A 167 -6.61 -26.30 2.50
CA VAL A 167 -5.32 -26.14 1.79
C VAL A 167 -5.49 -25.48 0.43
N GLN A 168 -6.35 -26.04 -0.43
CA GLN A 168 -6.43 -25.63 -1.84
C GLN A 168 -6.76 -24.13 -1.98
N LYS A 169 -7.86 -23.68 -1.39
CA LYS A 169 -8.31 -22.28 -1.50
C LYS A 169 -7.39 -21.28 -0.80
N LEU A 170 -6.70 -21.69 0.28
CA LEU A 170 -5.73 -20.84 0.96
C LEU A 170 -4.42 -20.73 0.15
N GLN A 171 -4.00 -21.79 -0.54
CA GLN A 171 -2.77 -21.79 -1.33
C GLN A 171 -2.83 -20.81 -2.51
N GLU A 172 -4.02 -20.68 -3.12
CA GLU A 172 -4.29 -19.72 -4.19
C GLU A 172 -4.17 -18.24 -3.77
N LEU A 173 -4.17 -17.93 -2.46
CA LEU A 173 -4.03 -16.54 -1.98
C LEU A 173 -2.61 -16.01 -2.21
N ASN A 174 -1.60 -16.86 -2.06
CA ASN A 174 -0.21 -16.53 -2.32
C ASN A 174 0.62 -17.80 -2.58
N ASN A 175 0.99 -18.02 -3.84
CA ASN A 175 1.76 -19.20 -4.27
C ASN A 175 3.20 -19.24 -3.72
N ALA A 176 3.72 -18.14 -3.15
CA ALA A 176 5.03 -18.11 -2.51
C ALA A 176 5.03 -18.70 -1.09
N VAL A 177 3.87 -18.76 -0.43
CA VAL A 177 3.72 -19.27 0.94
C VAL A 177 3.46 -20.76 0.91
N VAL A 178 4.32 -21.55 1.57
CA VAL A 178 4.13 -23.01 1.64
C VAL A 178 3.05 -23.36 2.65
N ILE A 179 1.95 -23.99 2.21
CA ILE A 179 0.89 -24.48 3.11
C ILE A 179 1.04 -25.98 3.35
N SER A 180 1.02 -26.37 4.62
CA SER A 180 1.09 -27.77 5.05
C SER A 180 0.05 -28.08 6.12
N THR A 181 -0.21 -29.36 6.40
CA THR A 181 -1.28 -29.77 7.34
C THR A 181 -0.81 -30.80 8.37
N LEU A 182 -1.38 -30.72 9.57
CA LEU A 182 -1.29 -31.73 10.61
C LEU A 182 -2.71 -32.13 11.04
N THR A 183 -3.09 -33.39 10.83
CA THR A 183 -4.44 -33.91 11.12
C THR A 183 -4.48 -34.84 12.34
N THR A 184 -3.32 -35.03 12.98
CA THR A 184 -3.15 -35.88 14.17
C THR A 184 -2.77 -35.01 15.36
N LYS A 185 -3.29 -35.38 16.54
CA LYS A 185 -2.94 -34.80 17.83
C LYS A 185 -1.54 -34.23 17.94
N LEU A 186 -1.47 -32.91 18.08
CA LEU A 186 -0.25 -32.15 18.20
C LEU A 186 0.58 -32.54 19.44
N THR A 187 1.89 -32.61 19.27
CA THR A 187 2.87 -32.84 20.33
C THR A 187 3.78 -31.63 20.49
N LYS A 188 4.26 -31.35 21.71
CA LYS A 188 5.11 -30.18 21.97
C LYS A 188 6.41 -30.18 21.16
N GLN A 189 6.97 -31.35 20.86
CA GLN A 189 8.15 -31.49 20.00
C GLN A 189 7.92 -31.06 18.55
N GLN A 190 6.68 -31.00 18.07
CA GLN A 190 6.39 -30.44 16.75
C GLN A 190 6.45 -28.91 16.76
N LEU A 191 6.26 -28.25 17.91
CA LEU A 191 6.24 -26.79 18.04
C LEU A 191 7.62 -26.15 17.72
N SER A 192 8.72 -26.86 17.97
CA SER A 192 10.09 -26.35 17.75
C SER A 192 10.47 -26.08 16.29
N HIS A 193 9.58 -26.36 15.33
CA HIS A 193 9.79 -26.02 13.92
C HIS A 193 9.25 -24.62 13.56
N PHE A 194 8.53 -23.97 14.46
CA PHE A 194 7.82 -22.72 14.20
C PHE A 194 8.41 -21.54 14.99
N GLN A 195 8.28 -20.34 14.42
CA GLN A 195 8.66 -19.09 15.09
C GLN A 195 7.51 -18.56 15.97
N ALA A 196 6.28 -18.72 15.49
CA ALA A 196 5.06 -18.44 16.26
C ALA A 196 4.04 -19.58 16.09
N VAL A 197 3.28 -19.82 17.16
CA VAL A 197 2.22 -20.83 17.23
C VAL A 197 0.93 -20.19 17.74
N VAL A 198 -0.16 -20.38 17.00
CA VAL A 198 -1.46 -19.77 17.28
C VAL A 198 -2.50 -20.86 17.55
N PHE A 199 -3.23 -20.74 18.64
CA PHE A 199 -4.28 -21.68 19.04
C PHE A 199 -5.63 -20.99 19.11
N THR A 200 -6.57 -21.43 18.27
CA THR A 200 -7.96 -20.91 18.19
C THR A 200 -8.99 -21.81 18.87
N ASP A 201 -8.63 -23.07 19.11
CA ASP A 201 -9.43 -24.07 19.83
C ASP A 201 -8.48 -25.04 20.54
N ILE A 202 -8.29 -24.85 21.84
CA ILE A 202 -7.40 -25.66 22.69
C ILE A 202 -7.91 -25.68 24.13
N SER A 203 -7.86 -26.84 24.79
CA SER A 203 -8.21 -26.92 26.21
C SER A 203 -7.16 -26.22 27.09
N LEU A 204 -7.59 -25.57 28.16
CA LEU A 204 -6.71 -24.83 29.07
C LEU A 204 -5.52 -25.66 29.59
N GLU A 205 -5.72 -26.95 29.89
CA GLU A 205 -4.63 -27.86 30.30
C GLU A 205 -3.54 -28.01 29.24
N LYS A 206 -3.93 -28.07 27.96
CA LYS A 206 -3.00 -28.19 26.82
C LYS A 206 -2.39 -26.85 26.44
N ALA A 207 -3.15 -25.77 26.58
CA ALA A 207 -2.62 -24.41 26.42
C ALA A 207 -1.45 -24.20 27.40
N PHE A 208 -1.61 -24.55 28.68
CA PHE A 208 -0.50 -24.52 29.63
C PHE A 208 0.69 -25.38 29.22
N GLU A 209 0.50 -26.65 28.79
CA GLU A 209 1.62 -27.51 28.40
C GLU A 209 2.42 -26.94 27.22
N PHE A 210 1.74 -26.33 26.24
CA PHE A 210 2.36 -25.79 25.04
C PHE A 210 3.00 -24.42 25.28
N ASP A 211 2.34 -23.54 26.03
CA ASP A 211 2.87 -22.26 26.51
C ASP A 211 4.13 -22.45 27.38
N ASP A 212 4.04 -23.31 28.43
CA ASP A 212 5.17 -23.68 29.29
C ASP A 212 6.36 -24.23 28.44
N TYR A 213 6.10 -24.90 27.31
CA TYR A 213 7.14 -25.38 26.39
C TYR A 213 7.72 -24.27 25.50
N CYS A 214 6.87 -23.44 24.91
CA CYS A 214 7.24 -22.36 24.00
C CYS A 214 8.09 -21.28 24.69
N HIS A 215 7.67 -20.85 25.88
CA HIS A 215 8.38 -19.88 26.72
C HIS A 215 9.79 -20.35 27.14
N ASN A 216 9.90 -21.65 27.45
CA ASN A 216 11.16 -22.26 27.89
C ASN A 216 12.04 -22.79 26.75
N HIS A 217 11.57 -22.74 25.49
CA HIS A 217 12.36 -23.13 24.33
C HIS A 217 13.54 -22.16 24.09
N ARG A 218 14.55 -22.58 23.34
CA ARG A 218 15.72 -21.76 23.00
C ARG A 218 16.05 -21.89 21.49
N PRO A 219 15.85 -20.84 20.67
CA PRO A 219 15.21 -19.56 21.02
C PRO A 219 13.74 -19.75 21.48
N PRO A 220 13.15 -18.84 22.27
CA PRO A 220 11.74 -18.90 22.62
C PRO A 220 10.85 -18.98 21.37
N ILE A 221 9.70 -19.65 21.49
CA ILE A 221 8.68 -19.72 20.44
C ILE A 221 7.55 -18.79 20.87
N SER A 222 7.07 -17.92 19.98
CA SER A 222 5.96 -17.02 20.34
C SER A 222 4.65 -17.78 20.39
N PHE A 223 3.97 -17.76 21.53
CA PHE A 223 2.70 -18.43 21.77
C PHE A 223 1.54 -17.42 21.77
N ILE A 224 0.48 -17.75 21.04
CA ILE A 224 -0.77 -16.97 21.04
C ILE A 224 -1.96 -17.90 21.26
N LYS A 225 -2.77 -17.65 22.29
CA LYS A 225 -4.11 -18.25 22.47
C LYS A 225 -5.15 -17.18 22.11
N THR A 226 -6.11 -17.52 21.26
CA THR A 226 -7.20 -16.61 20.92
C THR A 226 -8.51 -17.37 20.77
N GLU A 227 -9.62 -16.75 21.13
CA GLU A 227 -10.94 -17.38 21.03
C GLU A 227 -11.99 -16.35 20.66
N VAL A 228 -12.97 -16.78 19.85
CA VAL A 228 -14.24 -16.06 19.62
C VAL A 228 -15.37 -16.95 20.14
N ARG A 229 -16.21 -16.39 20.99
CA ARG A 229 -17.28 -17.06 21.73
C ARG A 229 -18.54 -16.19 21.63
N GLY A 230 -19.24 -16.30 20.50
CA GLY A 230 -20.38 -15.46 20.15
C GLY A 230 -19.95 -14.02 19.90
N LEU A 231 -20.51 -13.09 20.68
CA LEU A 231 -20.20 -11.64 20.65
C LEU A 231 -18.98 -11.26 21.49
N PHE A 232 -18.26 -12.25 22.04
CA PHE A 232 -17.12 -12.07 22.92
C PHE A 232 -15.87 -12.65 22.26
N GLY A 233 -14.70 -12.08 22.56
CA GLY A 233 -13.43 -12.67 22.15
C GLY A 233 -12.29 -12.34 23.12
N SER A 234 -11.23 -13.14 23.02
CA SER A 234 -9.99 -12.94 23.78
C SER A 234 -8.75 -13.19 22.92
N VAL A 235 -7.65 -12.51 23.27
CA VAL A 235 -6.28 -12.81 22.84
C VAL A 235 -5.39 -12.83 24.07
N PHE A 236 -4.49 -13.81 24.13
CA PHE A 236 -3.34 -13.87 25.01
C PHE A 236 -2.08 -14.07 24.18
N CYS A 237 -1.03 -13.29 24.47
CA CYS A 237 0.28 -13.40 23.83
C CYS A 237 1.38 -13.65 24.88
N ASP A 238 2.27 -14.61 24.61
CA ASP A 238 3.54 -14.82 25.30
C ASP A 238 4.65 -14.97 24.26
N PHE A 239 5.50 -13.95 24.11
CA PHE A 239 6.64 -13.99 23.17
C PHE A 239 7.97 -14.36 23.87
N GLY A 240 7.88 -14.96 25.06
CA GLY A 240 9.00 -15.45 25.83
C GLY A 240 9.52 -14.49 26.92
N PRO A 241 10.52 -14.94 27.69
CA PRO A 241 10.99 -14.23 28.90
C PRO A 241 11.68 -12.89 28.61
N GLU A 242 12.14 -12.67 27.37
CA GLU A 242 12.79 -11.44 26.91
C GLU A 242 12.52 -11.29 25.41
N PHE A 243 11.78 -10.25 25.03
CA PHE A 243 11.39 -9.94 23.65
C PHE A 243 11.72 -8.48 23.31
N THR A 244 12.46 -8.24 22.23
CA THR A 244 12.88 -6.89 21.82
C THR A 244 11.98 -6.33 20.73
N VAL A 245 11.31 -5.22 21.04
CA VAL A 245 10.57 -4.38 20.08
C VAL A 245 11.53 -3.32 19.54
N PHE A 246 11.86 -3.33 18.26
CA PHE A 246 12.79 -2.38 17.62
C PHE A 246 12.12 -1.04 17.25
N ASP A 247 10.81 -1.08 16.99
CA ASP A 247 10.00 0.07 16.59
C ASP A 247 8.63 -0.08 17.23
N VAL A 248 8.24 0.85 18.10
CA VAL A 248 7.09 0.68 19.02
C VAL A 248 5.76 1.05 18.37
N ASP A 249 5.77 2.03 17.46
CA ASP A 249 4.56 2.64 16.88
C ASP A 249 4.52 2.57 15.34
N GLY A 250 5.65 2.40 14.66
CA GLY A 250 5.73 2.35 13.20
C GLY A 250 5.64 3.70 12.48
N GLU A 251 5.61 4.83 13.20
CA GLU A 251 5.71 6.17 12.61
C GLU A 251 7.15 6.47 12.13
N ASP A 252 7.35 7.50 11.31
CA ASP A 252 8.72 7.94 10.99
C ASP A 252 9.36 8.67 12.18
N PRO A 253 10.68 8.52 12.43
CA PRO A 253 11.35 9.25 13.50
C PRO A 253 11.24 10.76 13.30
N HIS A 254 10.78 11.48 14.33
CA HIS A 254 10.60 12.93 14.23
C HIS A 254 11.91 13.66 13.87
N THR A 255 11.84 14.69 13.04
CA THR A 255 12.99 15.52 12.65
C THR A 255 12.73 17.00 12.90
N GLY A 256 13.80 17.80 13.00
CA GLY A 256 13.72 19.26 13.06
C GLY A 256 14.97 19.91 12.48
N ILE A 257 14.81 21.09 11.87
CA ILE A 257 15.93 21.91 11.36
C ILE A 257 16.36 22.88 12.46
N ILE A 258 17.65 22.93 12.74
CA ILE A 258 18.22 23.68 13.86
C ILE A 258 18.41 25.15 13.47
N ALA A 259 17.84 26.04 14.29
CA ALA A 259 18.06 27.47 14.20
C ALA A 259 19.27 27.88 15.07
N SER A 260 19.36 27.39 16.31
CA SER A 260 20.47 27.69 17.22
C SER A 260 20.66 26.64 18.32
N ILE A 261 21.89 26.60 18.87
CA ILE A 261 22.27 25.79 20.04
C ILE A 261 23.11 26.66 20.98
N SER A 262 22.79 26.68 22.28
CA SER A 262 23.62 27.38 23.28
C SER A 262 24.77 26.51 23.79
N ASN A 263 25.90 27.13 24.14
CA ASN A 263 26.96 26.50 24.94
C ASN A 263 26.61 26.67 26.43
N ASP A 264 25.77 25.79 26.96
CA ASP A 264 25.24 25.85 28.33
C ASP A 264 24.98 24.43 28.90
N ASN A 265 24.61 24.37 30.18
CA ASN A 265 24.22 23.15 30.90
C ASN A 265 22.94 23.40 31.74
N PRO A 266 21.74 23.02 31.23
CA PRO A 266 21.49 22.28 29.99
C PRO A 266 21.49 23.18 28.74
N ALA A 267 22.00 22.67 27.63
CA ALA A 267 22.03 23.39 26.35
C ALA A 267 20.62 23.58 25.79
N LEU A 268 20.23 24.79 25.39
CA LEU A 268 19.00 25.07 24.67
C LEU A 268 19.22 24.88 23.16
N VAL A 269 18.42 24.02 22.55
CA VAL A 269 18.30 23.88 21.10
C VAL A 269 16.99 24.52 20.66
N SER A 270 17.07 25.44 19.71
CA SER A 270 15.91 26.01 19.02
C SER A 270 15.90 25.53 17.57
N CYS A 271 14.74 25.11 17.09
CA CYS A 271 14.50 24.74 15.70
C CYS A 271 13.79 25.87 14.94
N VAL A 272 13.68 25.74 13.62
CA VAL A 272 12.92 26.67 12.76
C VAL A 272 11.43 26.58 13.10
N ASP A 273 10.75 27.73 13.21
CA ASP A 273 9.35 27.84 13.65
C ASP A 273 8.30 27.33 12.64
N ASP A 274 8.72 26.88 11.44
CA ASP A 274 7.84 26.46 10.34
C ASP A 274 7.14 25.12 10.61
N GLU A 275 7.80 24.20 11.32
CA GLU A 275 7.23 22.90 11.71
C GLU A 275 7.31 22.70 13.22
N ARG A 276 6.18 22.31 13.81
CA ARG A 276 6.13 21.96 15.23
C ARG A 276 6.86 20.64 15.47
N LEU A 277 7.87 20.68 16.33
CA LEU A 277 8.49 19.49 16.91
C LEU A 277 7.46 18.67 17.68
N GLU A 278 7.40 17.38 17.38
CA GLU A 278 6.53 16.39 18.03
C GLU A 278 7.28 15.57 19.11
N PHE A 279 8.56 15.90 19.37
CA PHE A 279 9.38 15.28 20.42
C PHE A 279 8.79 15.39 21.83
N GLN A 280 9.11 14.42 22.69
CA GLN A 280 8.66 14.33 24.08
C GLN A 280 9.82 14.35 25.09
N ASP A 281 9.52 14.73 26.34
CA ASP A 281 10.52 14.75 27.42
C ASP A 281 11.07 13.34 27.68
N GLY A 282 12.38 13.19 27.48
CA GLY A 282 13.09 11.93 27.63
C GLY A 282 13.41 11.20 26.31
N ASP A 283 12.94 11.69 25.17
CA ASP A 283 13.35 11.20 23.85
C ASP A 283 14.88 11.28 23.68
N LEU A 284 15.40 10.37 22.86
CA LEU A 284 16.77 10.46 22.37
C LEU A 284 16.79 11.06 20.96
N VAL A 285 17.79 11.90 20.70
CA VAL A 285 18.03 12.50 19.38
C VAL A 285 19.49 12.38 18.96
N VAL A 286 19.74 12.35 17.65
CA VAL A 286 21.06 12.52 17.03
C VAL A 286 21.08 13.79 16.19
N PHE A 287 22.28 14.29 15.92
CA PHE A 287 22.52 15.50 15.16
C PHE A 287 23.35 15.19 13.92
N SER A 288 23.04 15.88 12.82
CA SER A 288 23.87 15.95 11.62
C SER A 288 23.99 17.39 11.15
N GLU A 289 24.97 17.68 10.29
CA GLU A 289 25.16 18.98 9.61
C GLU A 289 25.33 20.21 10.53
N VAL A 290 25.58 20.03 11.83
CA VAL A 290 25.80 21.14 12.77
C VAL A 290 27.18 21.75 12.54
N HIS A 291 27.23 22.98 12.02
CA HIS A 291 28.51 23.68 11.85
C HIS A 291 28.87 24.51 13.09
N GLY A 292 30.15 24.48 13.47
CA GLY A 292 30.70 25.21 14.63
C GLY A 292 30.72 24.40 15.93
N MET A 293 29.69 23.57 16.15
CA MET A 293 29.58 22.63 17.28
C MET A 293 29.65 21.18 16.77
N THR A 294 30.80 20.81 16.20
CA THR A 294 30.98 19.55 15.46
C THR A 294 30.88 18.29 16.31
N GLU A 295 31.04 18.42 17.63
CA GLU A 295 30.95 17.36 18.63
C GLU A 295 29.57 16.69 18.65
N LEU A 296 28.52 17.39 18.20
CA LEU A 296 27.18 16.83 18.08
C LEU A 296 27.02 15.88 16.88
N ASN A 297 27.83 16.02 15.82
CA ASN A 297 27.74 15.21 14.59
C ASN A 297 28.39 13.82 14.73
N ASP A 298 28.60 13.34 15.95
CA ASP A 298 29.25 12.04 16.25
C ASP A 298 28.30 10.83 16.11
N GLY A 299 27.02 11.07 15.79
CA GLY A 299 25.98 10.03 15.70
C GLY A 299 25.54 9.44 17.06
N LYS A 300 26.00 10.02 18.18
CA LYS A 300 25.67 9.56 19.53
C LYS A 300 24.26 10.03 19.95
N PRO A 301 23.37 9.13 20.38
CA PRO A 301 22.07 9.51 20.91
C PRO A 301 22.18 10.35 22.20
N ARG A 302 21.43 11.45 22.26
CA ARG A 302 21.42 12.43 23.36
C ARG A 302 20.00 12.63 23.87
N LYS A 303 19.84 12.67 25.19
CA LYS A 303 18.52 12.78 25.82
C LYS A 303 18.06 14.23 25.92
N ILE A 304 16.79 14.45 25.59
CA ILE A 304 16.16 15.78 25.63
C ILE A 304 15.26 15.97 26.85
N LYS A 305 15.02 17.23 27.22
CA LYS A 305 14.11 17.69 28.28
C LYS A 305 13.42 19.00 27.86
N SER A 306 12.39 19.39 28.60
CA SER A 306 11.67 20.65 28.39
C SER A 306 11.22 20.86 26.94
N ALA A 307 10.76 19.79 26.29
CA ALA A 307 10.31 19.79 24.92
C ALA A 307 9.13 20.76 24.73
N ARG A 308 9.27 21.63 23.73
CA ARG A 308 8.33 22.68 23.33
C ARG A 308 8.17 22.62 21.82
N PRO A 309 7.11 23.24 21.25
CA PRO A 309 6.85 23.20 19.82
C PRO A 309 8.03 23.54 18.89
N TYR A 310 8.98 24.38 19.32
CA TYR A 310 10.13 24.80 18.49
C TYR A 310 11.47 24.76 19.24
N SER A 311 11.52 24.13 20.42
CA SER A 311 12.76 24.06 21.22
C SER A 311 12.74 22.93 22.24
N PHE A 312 13.92 22.50 22.67
CA PHE A 312 14.13 21.54 23.74
C PHE A 312 15.51 21.80 24.37
N THR A 313 15.78 21.19 25.52
CA THR A 313 17.11 21.24 26.14
C THR A 313 17.79 19.87 26.11
N LEU A 314 19.12 19.86 25.98
CA LEU A 314 19.94 18.64 26.07
C LEU A 314 20.34 18.37 27.52
N GLU A 315 20.33 17.10 27.93
CA GLU A 315 20.95 16.67 29.20
C GLU A 315 22.49 16.68 29.17
N GLU A 316 23.11 16.83 28.00
CA GLU A 316 24.56 16.89 27.84
C GLU A 316 25.11 18.31 27.99
N ASP A 317 26.25 18.45 28.68
CA ASP A 317 26.92 19.73 28.92
C ASP A 317 27.70 20.17 27.67
N THR A 318 27.26 21.25 27.04
CA THR A 318 27.87 21.80 25.82
C THR A 318 28.82 22.97 26.08
N THR A 319 29.09 23.32 27.35
CA THR A 319 29.94 24.46 27.74
C THR A 319 31.36 24.34 27.18
N ASN A 320 31.85 23.11 26.98
CA ASN A 320 33.19 22.82 26.45
C ASN A 320 33.22 22.52 24.94
N PHE A 321 32.08 22.56 24.24
CA PHE A 321 32.03 22.31 22.80
C PHE A 321 32.36 23.56 21.99
N GLY A 322 32.66 23.40 20.69
CA GLY A 322 32.72 24.49 19.75
C GLY A 322 31.43 25.33 19.72
N THR A 323 31.55 26.62 19.40
CA THR A 323 30.38 27.51 19.32
C THR A 323 29.58 27.26 18.06
N TYR A 324 28.28 27.03 18.20
CA TYR A 324 27.37 26.87 17.07
C TYR A 324 27.46 28.06 16.11
N PHE A 325 27.51 27.76 14.80
CA PHE A 325 27.60 28.76 13.74
C PHE A 325 26.36 28.78 12.85
N LYS A 326 25.97 27.64 12.27
CA LYS A 326 24.79 27.51 11.40
C LYS A 326 24.44 26.05 11.11
N GLY A 327 23.20 25.85 10.66
CA GLY A 327 22.74 24.61 10.05
C GLY A 327 22.63 23.45 11.04
N GLY A 328 22.16 22.33 10.53
CA GLY A 328 22.03 21.09 11.27
C GLY A 328 20.61 20.59 11.34
N ILE A 329 20.50 19.27 11.44
CA ILE A 329 19.26 18.52 11.54
C ILE A 329 19.33 17.74 12.85
N VAL A 330 18.23 17.76 13.60
CA VAL A 330 18.01 16.86 14.74
C VAL A 330 17.02 15.77 14.31
N THR A 331 17.33 14.51 14.64
CA THR A 331 16.52 13.33 14.30
C THR A 331 16.31 12.47 15.54
N GLN A 332 15.07 12.06 15.80
CA GLN A 332 14.72 11.15 16.89
C GLN A 332 15.40 9.79 16.71
N VAL A 333 15.87 9.19 17.81
CA VAL A 333 16.34 7.81 17.85
C VAL A 333 15.34 6.96 18.60
N LYS A 334 14.60 6.13 17.86
CA LYS A 334 13.74 5.11 18.46
C LYS A 334 14.60 4.09 19.21
N GLN A 335 14.38 3.99 20.52
CA GLN A 335 15.06 3.00 21.34
C GLN A 335 14.34 1.64 21.27
N PRO A 336 15.08 0.53 21.13
CA PRO A 336 14.48 -0.79 21.30
C PRO A 336 13.91 -0.96 22.72
N LYS A 337 12.67 -1.42 22.82
CA LYS A 337 11.97 -1.69 24.08
C LYS A 337 11.97 -3.20 24.35
N VAL A 338 12.54 -3.62 25.48
CA VAL A 338 12.48 -5.01 25.93
C VAL A 338 11.20 -5.25 26.74
N LEU A 339 10.47 -6.30 26.41
CA LEU A 339 9.28 -6.79 27.11
C LEU A 339 9.56 -8.20 27.66
N ASN A 340 9.12 -8.45 28.88
CA ASN A 340 9.27 -9.75 29.54
C ASN A 340 7.88 -10.35 29.73
N PHE A 341 7.51 -11.32 28.90
CA PHE A 341 6.19 -11.93 28.99
C PHE A 341 6.10 -12.90 30.18
N LYS A 342 4.88 -13.13 30.69
CA LYS A 342 4.60 -14.16 31.69
C LYS A 342 4.00 -15.37 30.97
N PRO A 343 4.34 -16.61 31.35
CA PRO A 343 3.61 -17.79 30.90
C PRO A 343 2.12 -17.68 31.27
N LEU A 344 1.23 -18.22 30.43
CA LEU A 344 -0.23 -18.23 30.57
C LEU A 344 -0.69 -18.65 31.98
N ARG A 345 0.01 -19.60 32.61
CA ARG A 345 -0.28 -20.10 33.97
C ARG A 345 -0.08 -19.06 35.07
N GLU A 346 0.87 -18.16 34.89
CA GLU A 346 1.14 -17.04 35.78
C GLU A 346 0.23 -15.87 35.43
N ALA A 347 0.13 -15.53 34.14
CA ALA A 347 -0.70 -14.45 33.63
C ALA A 347 -2.21 -14.63 33.96
N LEU A 348 -2.75 -15.86 33.99
CA LEU A 348 -4.15 -16.08 34.42
C LEU A 348 -4.42 -15.84 35.92
N LYS A 349 -3.38 -15.68 36.74
CA LYS A 349 -3.51 -15.36 38.17
C LYS A 349 -3.19 -13.90 38.47
N ASP A 350 -2.23 -13.36 37.71
CA ASP A 350 -1.77 -11.99 37.78
C ASP A 350 -1.64 -11.44 36.34
N PRO A 351 -2.78 -11.04 35.73
CA PRO A 351 -2.82 -10.57 34.35
C PRO A 351 -2.18 -9.20 34.15
N GLY A 352 -1.83 -8.50 35.23
CA GLY A 352 -1.44 -7.10 35.20
C GLY A 352 -2.59 -6.17 34.79
N ASP A 353 -2.25 -5.03 34.20
CA ASP A 353 -3.23 -4.10 33.65
C ASP A 353 -3.86 -4.66 32.36
N PHE A 354 -5.19 -4.74 32.31
CA PHE A 354 -5.89 -5.15 31.09
C PHE A 354 -5.82 -4.05 30.02
N LEU A 355 -5.51 -4.43 28.78
CA LEU A 355 -5.64 -3.51 27.66
C LEU A 355 -7.12 -3.25 27.38
N LEU A 356 -7.55 -2.00 27.52
CA LEU A 356 -8.92 -1.58 27.29
C LEU A 356 -9.23 -1.52 25.79
N SER A 357 -10.18 -2.34 25.35
CA SER A 357 -10.73 -2.30 23.99
C SER A 357 -11.77 -1.19 23.80
N ASP A 358 -12.49 -0.86 24.87
CA ASP A 358 -13.52 0.18 24.93
C ASP A 358 -13.46 0.86 26.31
N PHE A 359 -13.16 2.16 26.33
CA PHE A 359 -13.06 2.95 27.56
C PHE A 359 -14.41 3.13 28.29
N SER A 360 -15.54 2.88 27.62
CA SER A 360 -16.87 2.88 28.25
C SER A 360 -17.19 1.58 29.00
N LYS A 361 -16.40 0.53 28.77
CA LYS A 361 -16.56 -0.83 29.33
C LYS A 361 -15.35 -1.26 30.18
N PHE A 362 -14.73 -0.34 30.92
CA PHE A 362 -13.47 -0.61 31.63
C PHE A 362 -13.57 -1.72 32.70
N ASP A 363 -14.78 -2.04 33.17
CA ASP A 363 -15.12 -3.12 34.09
C ASP A 363 -15.31 -4.48 33.41
N HIS A 364 -15.53 -4.53 32.09
CA HIS A 364 -15.76 -5.76 31.36
C HIS A 364 -14.52 -6.68 31.26
N PRO A 365 -13.29 -6.24 30.93
CA PRO A 365 -12.14 -7.14 30.76
C PRO A 365 -11.85 -8.04 31.98
N PRO A 366 -11.88 -7.55 33.23
CA PRO A 366 -11.82 -8.41 34.41
C PRO A 366 -12.94 -9.47 34.48
N ILE A 367 -14.19 -9.10 34.19
CA ILE A 367 -15.32 -10.04 34.21
C ILE A 367 -15.18 -11.09 33.10
N LEU A 368 -14.74 -10.68 31.90
CA LEU A 368 -14.50 -11.58 30.77
C LEU A 368 -13.33 -12.53 31.04
N HIS A 369 -12.27 -12.06 31.69
CA HIS A 369 -11.16 -12.90 32.14
C HIS A 369 -11.61 -14.07 33.04
N ILE A 370 -12.60 -13.83 33.91
CA ILE A 370 -13.25 -14.88 34.70
C ILE A 370 -14.22 -15.72 33.85
N ALA A 371 -14.98 -15.10 32.94
CA ALA A 371 -15.96 -15.79 32.09
C ALA A 371 -15.33 -16.84 31.17
N PHE A 372 -14.18 -16.53 30.55
CA PHE A 372 -13.43 -17.50 29.73
C PHE A 372 -12.88 -18.66 30.58
N GLN A 373 -12.32 -18.40 31.77
CA GLN A 373 -11.90 -19.45 32.70
C GLN A 373 -13.07 -20.32 33.19
N ALA A 374 -14.24 -19.72 33.41
CA ALA A 374 -15.46 -20.43 33.77
C ALA A 374 -15.98 -21.31 32.62
N LEU A 375 -15.79 -20.90 31.37
CA LEU A 375 -16.12 -21.70 30.18
C LEU A 375 -15.20 -22.91 30.03
N ASP A 376 -13.88 -22.70 30.13
CA ASP A 376 -12.87 -23.78 30.13
C ASP A 376 -13.24 -24.86 31.17
N LYS A 377 -13.61 -24.43 32.38
CA LYS A 377 -14.06 -25.32 33.45
C LYS A 377 -15.43 -25.95 33.20
N PHE A 378 -16.40 -25.22 32.65
CA PHE A 378 -17.72 -25.78 32.26
C PHE A 378 -17.56 -26.90 31.23
N VAL A 379 -16.76 -26.66 30.17
CA VAL A 379 -16.51 -27.63 29.11
C VAL A 379 -15.75 -28.84 29.64
N SER A 380 -14.79 -28.64 30.56
CA SER A 380 -14.08 -29.73 31.25
C SER A 380 -14.99 -30.57 32.17
N GLU A 381 -15.91 -29.95 32.92
CA GLU A 381 -16.85 -30.64 33.81
C GLU A 381 -17.96 -31.41 33.07
N LEU A 382 -18.47 -30.86 31.95
CA LEU A 382 -19.68 -31.35 31.29
C LEU A 382 -19.44 -31.98 29.90
N GLY A 383 -18.23 -31.87 29.34
CA GLY A 383 -17.88 -32.41 28.03
C GLY A 383 -18.57 -31.73 26.85
N ARG A 384 -19.17 -30.55 27.07
CA ARG A 384 -19.90 -29.76 26.05
C ARG A 384 -19.86 -28.27 26.38
N PHE A 385 -20.11 -27.45 25.36
CA PHE A 385 -20.44 -26.04 25.56
C PHE A 385 -21.83 -25.86 26.18
N PRO A 386 -22.11 -24.72 26.83
CA PRO A 386 -23.46 -24.26 27.12
C PRO A 386 -24.38 -24.29 25.89
N VAL A 387 -25.66 -24.61 26.10
CA VAL A 387 -26.68 -24.57 25.06
C VAL A 387 -27.24 -23.15 24.94
N ALA A 388 -27.35 -22.64 23.71
CA ALA A 388 -27.91 -21.34 23.43
C ALA A 388 -29.34 -21.19 24.00
N GLY A 389 -29.62 -20.07 24.68
CA GLY A 389 -30.90 -19.82 25.36
C GLY A 389 -31.15 -20.63 26.64
N SER A 390 -30.22 -21.50 27.08
CA SER A 390 -30.40 -22.31 28.28
C SER A 390 -30.07 -21.54 29.57
N GLU A 391 -31.12 -21.13 30.31
CA GLU A 391 -30.96 -20.49 31.63
C GLU A 391 -30.27 -21.40 32.65
N GLU A 392 -30.46 -22.73 32.57
CA GLU A 392 -29.80 -23.70 33.45
C GLU A 392 -28.28 -23.68 33.25
N ASP A 393 -27.82 -23.70 31.99
CA ASP A 393 -26.40 -23.63 31.67
C ASP A 393 -25.82 -22.25 32.01
N ALA A 394 -26.57 -21.16 31.77
CA ALA A 394 -26.16 -19.82 32.18
C ALA A 394 -26.01 -19.66 33.70
N GLN A 395 -26.93 -20.22 34.49
CA GLN A 395 -26.83 -20.22 35.95
C GLN A 395 -25.66 -21.10 36.44
N LYS A 396 -25.41 -22.24 35.79
CA LYS A 396 -24.26 -23.12 36.09
C LYS A 396 -22.93 -22.43 35.75
N LEU A 397 -22.81 -21.79 34.59
CA LEU A 397 -21.62 -21.02 34.19
C LEU A 397 -21.39 -19.83 35.14
N THR A 398 -22.44 -19.10 35.50
CA THR A 398 -22.38 -18.01 36.50
C THR A 398 -21.90 -18.52 37.86
N SER A 399 -22.37 -19.70 38.28
CA SER A 399 -21.92 -20.34 39.52
C SER A 399 -20.45 -20.77 39.46
N ILE A 400 -19.96 -21.21 38.30
CA ILE A 400 -18.54 -21.53 38.10
C ILE A 400 -17.70 -20.23 38.13
N ALA A 401 -18.14 -19.17 37.44
CA ALA A 401 -17.48 -17.87 37.44
C ALA A 401 -17.36 -17.27 38.85
N ALA A 402 -18.43 -17.35 39.66
CA ALA A 402 -18.38 -16.95 41.06
C ALA A 402 -17.31 -17.71 41.85
N ASN A 403 -17.23 -19.05 41.69
CA ASN A 403 -16.20 -19.85 42.35
C ASN A 403 -14.77 -19.51 41.90
N VAL A 404 -14.57 -19.14 40.62
CA VAL A 404 -13.26 -18.66 40.11
C VAL A 404 -12.93 -17.30 40.74
N ASN A 405 -13.91 -16.39 40.84
CA ASN A 405 -13.74 -15.07 41.46
C ASN A 405 -13.37 -15.16 42.95
N GLU A 406 -14.00 -16.05 43.73
CA GLU A 406 -13.60 -16.31 45.12
C GLU A 406 -12.15 -16.81 45.25
N CYS A 407 -11.61 -17.49 44.22
CA CYS A 407 -10.23 -17.97 44.22
C CYS A 407 -9.19 -16.89 43.92
N LEU A 408 -9.60 -15.67 43.52
CA LEU A 408 -8.69 -14.53 43.29
C LEU A 408 -8.26 -13.83 44.59
N GLY A 409 -8.93 -14.09 45.72
CA GLY A 409 -8.58 -13.51 47.01
C GLY A 409 -8.73 -11.99 47.03
N GLU A 410 -7.62 -11.26 47.18
CA GLU A 410 -7.61 -9.78 47.17
C GLU A 410 -7.89 -9.20 45.76
N GLY A 411 -7.70 -9.97 44.69
CA GLY A 411 -8.03 -9.59 43.32
C GLY A 411 -9.49 -9.85 42.90
N LYS A 412 -10.38 -10.10 43.86
CA LYS A 412 -11.79 -10.43 43.63
C LYS A 412 -12.56 -9.22 43.07
N ILE A 413 -13.38 -9.47 42.05
CA ILE A 413 -14.34 -8.50 41.50
C ILE A 413 -15.57 -8.47 42.42
N GLU A 414 -15.93 -7.31 42.97
CA GLU A 414 -17.11 -7.17 43.83
C GLU A 414 -18.41 -7.21 43.00
N ASP A 415 -18.50 -6.39 41.94
CA ASP A 415 -19.69 -6.27 41.09
C ASP A 415 -19.55 -7.06 39.77
N ILE A 416 -19.84 -8.36 39.82
CA ILE A 416 -19.98 -9.17 38.59
C ILE A 416 -21.37 -8.92 37.97
N ASN A 417 -21.41 -8.39 36.74
CA ASN A 417 -22.64 -8.25 35.96
C ASN A 417 -23.20 -9.63 35.50
N PRO A 418 -24.33 -10.12 36.07
CA PRO A 418 -24.85 -11.45 35.73
C PRO A 418 -25.47 -11.50 34.33
N LYS A 419 -25.91 -10.35 33.79
CA LYS A 419 -26.47 -10.28 32.43
C LYS A 419 -25.37 -10.52 31.38
N LEU A 420 -24.16 -10.01 31.63
CA LEU A 420 -22.99 -10.23 30.78
C LEU A 420 -22.63 -11.72 30.71
N LEU A 421 -22.54 -12.40 31.86
CA LEU A 421 -22.28 -13.84 31.95
C LEU A 421 -23.38 -14.69 31.30
N ARG A 422 -24.65 -14.28 31.41
CA ARG A 422 -25.77 -14.95 30.73
C ARG A 422 -25.66 -14.84 29.20
N HIS A 423 -25.37 -13.66 28.68
CA HIS A 423 -25.14 -13.45 27.24
C HIS A 423 -23.92 -14.24 26.73
N PHE A 424 -22.83 -14.24 27.51
CA PHE A 424 -21.63 -15.02 27.24
C PHE A 424 -21.92 -16.52 27.16
N SER A 425 -22.68 -17.05 28.13
CA SER A 425 -23.12 -18.45 28.11
C SER A 425 -23.88 -18.80 26.82
N PHE A 426 -24.89 -18.00 26.47
CA PHE A 426 -25.74 -18.28 25.30
C PHE A 426 -24.95 -18.29 23.98
N GLY A 427 -23.98 -17.38 23.81
CA GLY A 427 -23.16 -17.30 22.59
C GLY A 427 -21.95 -18.23 22.56
N SER A 428 -21.62 -18.90 23.66
CA SER A 428 -20.30 -19.53 23.88
C SER A 428 -19.84 -20.56 22.83
N ARG A 429 -20.76 -21.28 22.16
CA ARG A 429 -20.41 -22.23 21.07
C ARG A 429 -20.18 -21.54 19.72
N ALA A 430 -20.73 -20.35 19.51
CA ALA A 430 -20.73 -19.71 18.20
C ALA A 430 -19.37 -19.06 17.88
N VAL A 431 -18.92 -19.19 16.63
CA VAL A 431 -17.86 -18.35 16.07
C VAL A 431 -18.53 -17.46 15.02
N LEU A 432 -18.78 -16.19 15.37
CA LEU A 432 -19.43 -15.22 14.47
C LEU A 432 -18.42 -14.63 13.49
N ASN A 433 -18.79 -14.48 12.22
CA ASN A 433 -17.84 -14.04 11.20
C ASN A 433 -17.24 -12.64 11.44
N PRO A 434 -18.00 -11.59 11.83
CA PRO A 434 -17.41 -10.27 12.06
C PRO A 434 -16.39 -10.28 13.21
N MET A 435 -16.67 -11.06 14.25
CA MET A 435 -15.75 -11.27 15.38
C MET A 435 -14.51 -12.05 14.94
N ALA A 436 -14.67 -13.12 14.15
CA ALA A 436 -13.56 -13.88 13.58
C ALA A 436 -12.67 -13.03 12.66
N ALA A 437 -13.25 -12.16 11.84
CA ALA A 437 -12.51 -11.24 10.97
C ALA A 437 -11.73 -10.20 11.79
N MET A 438 -12.35 -9.60 12.82
CA MET A 438 -11.68 -8.63 13.69
C MET A 438 -10.53 -9.27 14.48
N PHE A 439 -10.79 -10.38 15.20
CA PHE A 439 -9.76 -11.09 15.96
C PHE A 439 -8.70 -11.72 15.06
N GLY A 440 -9.07 -12.20 13.87
CA GLY A 440 -8.11 -12.72 12.89
C GLY A 440 -7.22 -11.64 12.28
N GLY A 441 -7.72 -10.41 12.14
CA GLY A 441 -6.91 -9.22 11.82
C GLY A 441 -5.91 -8.91 12.93
N ILE A 442 -6.40 -8.78 14.17
CA ILE A 442 -5.57 -8.52 15.36
C ILE A 442 -4.48 -9.58 15.52
N VAL A 443 -4.85 -10.86 15.52
CA VAL A 443 -3.90 -11.98 15.75
C VAL A 443 -2.96 -12.19 14.57
N GLY A 444 -3.42 -11.95 13.33
CA GLY A 444 -2.53 -11.89 12.16
C GLY A 444 -1.45 -10.82 12.33
N GLN A 445 -1.83 -9.64 12.84
CA GLN A 445 -0.88 -8.58 13.16
C GLN A 445 0.04 -8.97 14.34
N GLU A 446 -0.46 -9.58 15.41
CA GLU A 446 0.39 -10.03 16.54
C GLU A 446 1.44 -11.05 16.12
N VAL A 447 1.13 -11.96 15.19
CA VAL A 447 2.15 -12.86 14.60
C VAL A 447 3.18 -12.07 13.80
N VAL A 448 2.79 -11.02 13.06
CA VAL A 448 3.74 -10.13 12.38
C VAL A 448 4.68 -9.44 13.39
N LYS A 449 4.15 -8.96 14.52
CA LYS A 449 4.96 -8.38 15.61
C LYS A 449 5.91 -9.42 16.19
N ALA A 450 5.40 -10.60 16.56
CA ALA A 450 6.16 -11.72 17.12
C ALA A 450 7.36 -12.14 16.25
N CYS A 451 7.19 -12.13 14.92
CA CYS A 451 8.23 -12.55 13.99
C CYS A 451 9.24 -11.47 13.61
N SER A 452 8.99 -10.19 13.95
CA SER A 452 9.79 -9.05 13.45
C SER A 452 10.28 -8.07 14.51
N GLY A 453 9.66 -8.03 15.69
CA GLY A 453 9.90 -6.98 16.69
C GLY A 453 9.41 -5.58 16.25
N LYS A 454 8.60 -5.45 15.20
CA LYS A 454 7.98 -4.19 14.79
C LYS A 454 6.57 -4.06 15.39
N PHE A 455 6.23 -2.85 15.84
CA PHE A 455 5.09 -2.45 16.67
C PHE A 455 5.08 -3.07 18.07
N HIS A 456 4.48 -2.36 19.04
CA HIS A 456 4.24 -2.88 20.38
C HIS A 456 3.27 -4.08 20.36
N PRO A 457 3.65 -5.26 20.87
CA PRO A 457 2.75 -6.40 21.06
C PRO A 457 1.56 -6.09 21.97
N LEU A 458 0.49 -6.89 21.85
CA LEU A 458 -0.47 -7.05 22.94
C LEU A 458 0.25 -7.63 24.17
N PHE A 459 0.16 -6.93 25.29
CA PHE A 459 0.88 -7.28 26.52
C PHE A 459 -0.09 -7.21 27.72
N GLN A 460 -0.74 -8.29 28.15
CA GLN A 460 -0.68 -9.66 27.59
C GLN A 460 -2.05 -10.23 27.25
N PHE A 461 -3.12 -9.78 27.94
CA PHE A 461 -4.50 -10.10 27.60
C PHE A 461 -5.21 -8.94 26.92
N PHE A 462 -6.02 -9.29 25.92
CA PHE A 462 -6.99 -8.40 25.30
C PHE A 462 -8.36 -9.08 25.30
N TYR A 463 -9.39 -8.35 25.74
CA TYR A 463 -10.78 -8.80 25.73
C TYR A 463 -11.64 -7.77 25.01
N PHE A 464 -12.64 -8.25 24.27
CA PHE A 464 -13.64 -7.41 23.62
C PHE A 464 -15.00 -8.10 23.62
N ASP A 465 -16.05 -7.30 23.73
CA ASP A 465 -17.42 -7.72 23.48
C ASP A 465 -18.20 -6.67 22.68
N SER A 466 -19.19 -7.15 21.92
CA SER A 466 -20.17 -6.33 21.21
C SER A 466 -21.59 -6.72 21.59
N VAL A 467 -21.91 -6.75 22.89
CA VAL A 467 -23.26 -7.11 23.37
C VAL A 467 -24.35 -6.17 22.88
N GLU A 468 -23.99 -4.96 22.44
CA GLU A 468 -24.87 -3.96 21.80
C GLU A 468 -25.40 -4.43 20.44
N SER A 469 -24.75 -5.42 19.81
CA SER A 469 -25.22 -6.05 18.58
C SER A 469 -26.43 -6.97 18.80
N LEU A 470 -26.79 -7.31 20.04
CA LEU A 470 -27.99 -8.09 20.33
C LEU A 470 -29.26 -7.28 20.03
N PRO A 471 -30.36 -7.93 19.59
CA PRO A 471 -31.66 -7.28 19.48
C PRO A 471 -32.09 -6.62 20.80
N ALA A 472 -32.66 -5.43 20.71
CA ALA A 472 -33.21 -4.72 21.87
C ALA A 472 -34.43 -5.43 22.49
N GLU A 473 -35.21 -6.11 21.65
CA GLU A 473 -36.32 -6.99 22.05
C GLU A 473 -35.78 -8.36 22.50
N PRO A 474 -36.26 -8.93 23.63
CA PRO A 474 -35.88 -10.28 24.05
C PRO A 474 -36.23 -11.34 22.98
N LEU A 475 -35.26 -12.22 22.70
CA LEU A 475 -35.46 -13.37 21.81
C LEU A 475 -36.30 -14.46 22.47
N ASP A 476 -37.17 -15.11 21.69
CA ASP A 476 -37.93 -16.28 22.16
C ASP A 476 -37.00 -17.50 22.24
N PRO A 477 -37.10 -18.38 23.25
CA PRO A 477 -36.30 -19.61 23.34
C PRO A 477 -36.34 -20.48 22.08
N SER A 478 -37.43 -20.45 21.32
CA SER A 478 -37.55 -21.16 20.03
C SER A 478 -36.74 -20.54 18.89
N ASP A 479 -36.40 -19.24 18.96
CA ASP A 479 -35.64 -18.54 17.92
C ASP A 479 -34.19 -19.02 17.84
N PHE A 480 -33.61 -19.51 18.95
CA PHE A 480 -32.24 -20.04 19.05
C PHE A 480 -32.08 -21.45 18.49
N LYS A 481 -33.18 -22.13 18.15
CA LYS A 481 -33.14 -23.54 17.74
C LYS A 481 -32.38 -23.69 16.41
N PRO A 482 -31.36 -24.56 16.31
CA PRO A 482 -30.69 -24.87 15.05
C PRO A 482 -31.69 -25.33 13.97
N LEU A 483 -31.53 -24.82 12.75
CA LEU A 483 -32.39 -25.12 11.61
C LEU A 483 -31.78 -26.16 10.67
N ASN A 484 -30.61 -26.71 11.03
CA ASN A 484 -29.75 -27.50 10.13
C ASN A 484 -29.39 -26.66 8.90
N SER A 485 -28.91 -25.44 9.16
CA SER A 485 -28.52 -24.44 8.16
C SER A 485 -27.07 -24.00 8.37
N ARG A 486 -26.43 -23.48 7.31
CA ARG A 486 -25.09 -22.87 7.41
C ARG A 486 -25.01 -21.65 8.32
N TYR A 487 -26.15 -21.11 8.78
CA TYR A 487 -26.25 -19.95 9.66
C TYR A 487 -26.52 -20.33 11.12
N ASP A 488 -26.55 -21.62 11.48
CA ASP A 488 -26.99 -22.08 12.81
C ASP A 488 -26.17 -21.50 13.98
N ALA A 489 -24.87 -21.20 13.78
CA ALA A 489 -24.07 -20.53 14.80
C ALA A 489 -24.50 -19.07 15.01
N GLN A 490 -24.85 -18.36 13.92
CA GLN A 490 -25.37 -16.99 13.97
C GLN A 490 -26.78 -16.94 14.57
N ILE A 491 -27.64 -17.90 14.21
CA ILE A 491 -28.98 -18.10 14.79
C ILE A 491 -28.90 -18.36 16.30
N SER A 492 -27.90 -19.11 16.78
CA SER A 492 -27.72 -19.36 18.21
C SER A 492 -27.37 -18.13 19.05
N VAL A 493 -27.04 -16.99 18.42
CA VAL A 493 -26.79 -15.71 19.10
C VAL A 493 -27.94 -14.72 18.86
N PHE A 494 -28.36 -14.55 17.60
CA PHE A 494 -29.29 -13.49 17.20
C PHE A 494 -30.73 -13.94 16.94
N GLY A 495 -30.98 -15.24 16.95
CA GLY A 495 -32.28 -15.84 16.65
C GLY A 495 -32.61 -15.88 15.15
N SER A 496 -33.40 -16.88 14.75
CA SER A 496 -33.82 -17.11 13.36
C SER A 496 -34.59 -15.95 12.74
N LYS A 497 -35.33 -15.16 13.54
CA LYS A 497 -36.06 -13.97 13.08
C LYS A 497 -35.12 -12.87 12.57
N LEU A 498 -33.99 -12.60 13.26
CA LEU A 498 -33.02 -11.62 12.77
C LEU A 498 -32.29 -12.17 11.54
N GLN A 499 -31.93 -13.46 11.55
CA GLN A 499 -31.31 -14.11 10.39
C GLN A 499 -32.17 -13.93 9.12
N LYS A 500 -33.48 -14.18 9.22
CA LYS A 500 -34.41 -13.97 8.11
C LYS A 500 -34.47 -12.52 7.61
N LYS A 501 -34.34 -11.54 8.52
CA LYS A 501 -34.29 -10.11 8.17
C LYS A 501 -32.99 -9.75 7.43
N LEU A 502 -31.85 -10.33 7.82
CA LEU A 502 -30.58 -10.18 7.10
C LEU A 502 -30.68 -10.79 5.70
N GLU A 503 -31.22 -12.00 5.57
CA GLU A 503 -31.46 -12.66 4.28
C GLU A 503 -32.29 -11.80 3.32
N ASP A 504 -33.39 -11.20 3.79
CA ASP A 504 -34.30 -10.42 2.94
C ASP A 504 -33.86 -8.94 2.76
N SER A 505 -32.69 -8.54 3.30
CA SER A 505 -32.18 -7.17 3.19
C SER A 505 -31.72 -6.79 1.79
N LYS A 506 -31.90 -5.51 1.43
CA LYS A 506 -31.41 -4.90 0.19
C LYS A 506 -30.23 -3.97 0.48
N VAL A 507 -29.04 -4.31 -0.01
CA VAL A 507 -27.77 -3.67 0.37
C VAL A 507 -27.07 -3.06 -0.83
N PHE A 508 -26.48 -1.88 -0.67
CA PHE A 508 -25.57 -1.28 -1.65
C PHE A 508 -24.18 -1.17 -1.05
N ILE A 509 -23.18 -1.75 -1.71
CA ILE A 509 -21.76 -1.60 -1.35
C ILE A 509 -21.09 -0.71 -2.41
N VAL A 510 -20.43 0.36 -1.97
CA VAL A 510 -19.72 1.30 -2.84
C VAL A 510 -18.22 1.10 -2.70
N GLY A 511 -17.57 0.58 -3.74
CA GLY A 511 -16.18 0.13 -3.73
C GLY A 511 -16.04 -1.37 -3.48
N SER A 512 -15.11 -2.00 -4.19
CA SER A 512 -14.79 -3.44 -4.13
C SER A 512 -13.30 -3.73 -3.91
N GLY A 513 -12.53 -2.70 -3.51
CA GLY A 513 -11.14 -2.81 -3.07
C GLY A 513 -10.96 -3.56 -1.74
N ALA A 514 -9.97 -3.17 -0.93
CA ALA A 514 -9.60 -3.92 0.29
C ALA A 514 -10.77 -4.11 1.27
N LEU A 515 -11.42 -3.01 1.65
CA LEU A 515 -12.61 -3.04 2.51
C LEU A 515 -13.79 -3.75 1.84
N GLY A 516 -14.01 -3.54 0.54
CA GLY A 516 -15.13 -4.11 -0.20
C GLY A 516 -15.05 -5.64 -0.32
N CYS A 517 -13.85 -6.18 -0.53
CA CYS A 517 -13.58 -7.61 -0.48
C CYS A 517 -13.91 -8.22 0.90
N GLU A 518 -13.47 -7.57 1.97
CA GLU A 518 -13.74 -8.02 3.34
C GLU A 518 -15.23 -7.91 3.73
N PHE A 519 -15.91 -6.84 3.32
CA PHE A 519 -17.35 -6.67 3.55
C PHE A 519 -18.19 -7.65 2.74
N LEU A 520 -17.84 -7.93 1.48
CA LEU A 520 -18.51 -8.96 0.69
C LEU A 520 -18.40 -10.35 1.32
N LYS A 521 -17.21 -10.73 1.78
CA LYS A 521 -16.99 -11.97 2.54
C LYS A 521 -17.89 -12.03 3.78
N ASN A 522 -17.94 -10.94 4.55
CA ASN A 522 -18.78 -10.85 5.76
C ASN A 522 -20.27 -11.00 5.44
N VAL A 523 -20.78 -10.22 4.49
CA VAL A 523 -22.18 -10.28 4.02
C VAL A 523 -22.53 -11.69 3.53
N ALA A 524 -21.68 -12.31 2.72
CA ALA A 524 -21.90 -13.65 2.18
C ALA A 524 -22.02 -14.71 3.29
N LEU A 525 -21.12 -14.68 4.28
CA LEU A 525 -21.15 -15.61 5.43
C LEU A 525 -22.32 -15.35 6.38
N MET A 526 -22.64 -14.08 6.64
CA MET A 526 -23.79 -13.68 7.47
C MET A 526 -25.15 -14.00 6.82
N GLY A 527 -25.18 -14.43 5.55
CA GLY A 527 -26.39 -14.73 4.81
C GLY A 527 -27.17 -13.48 4.36
N VAL A 528 -26.55 -12.31 4.37
CA VAL A 528 -27.19 -11.06 3.98
C VAL A 528 -27.58 -11.11 2.50
N SER A 529 -28.77 -10.62 2.16
CA SER A 529 -29.32 -10.63 0.80
C SER A 529 -29.46 -12.03 0.15
N CYS A 530 -29.42 -13.12 0.92
CA CYS A 530 -29.59 -14.49 0.41
C CYS A 530 -31.08 -14.94 0.31
N GLY A 531 -32.00 -14.18 0.89
CA GLY A 531 -33.42 -14.48 0.98
C GLY A 531 -34.21 -14.20 -0.29
N SER A 532 -35.51 -14.51 -0.31
CA SER A 532 -36.34 -14.36 -1.52
C SER A 532 -36.47 -12.89 -1.95
N GLN A 533 -36.49 -11.95 -1.00
CA GLN A 533 -36.57 -10.50 -1.24
C GLN A 533 -35.22 -9.78 -1.21
N GLY A 534 -34.15 -10.48 -0.84
CA GLY A 534 -32.80 -9.93 -0.75
C GLY A 534 -32.21 -9.55 -2.12
N LYS A 535 -31.43 -8.47 -2.14
CA LYS A 535 -30.57 -8.07 -3.27
C LYS A 535 -29.38 -7.28 -2.76
N LEU A 536 -28.17 -7.67 -3.15
CA LEU A 536 -26.97 -6.86 -3.01
C LEU A 536 -26.60 -6.27 -4.36
N THR A 537 -26.35 -4.97 -4.42
CA THR A 537 -25.65 -4.34 -5.54
C THR A 537 -24.27 -3.90 -5.03
N ILE A 538 -23.22 -4.18 -5.79
CA ILE A 538 -21.87 -3.64 -5.57
C ILE A 538 -21.41 -2.89 -6.82
N THR A 539 -20.72 -1.77 -6.65
CA THR A 539 -20.14 -1.01 -7.77
C THR A 539 -18.73 -0.55 -7.48
N ASP A 540 -17.90 -0.57 -8.52
CA ASP A 540 -16.49 -0.13 -8.53
C ASP A 540 -16.07 0.04 -9.99
N ASP A 541 -15.52 1.20 -10.37
CA ASP A 541 -15.08 1.50 -11.73
C ASP A 541 -13.62 1.09 -12.03
N ASP A 542 -12.88 0.57 -11.04
CA ASP A 542 -11.50 0.12 -11.23
C ASP A 542 -11.36 -1.32 -11.76
N VAL A 543 -10.20 -1.58 -12.37
CA VAL A 543 -9.69 -2.92 -12.71
C VAL A 543 -8.68 -3.44 -11.68
N ILE A 544 -8.50 -4.76 -11.62
CA ILE A 544 -7.59 -5.43 -10.68
C ILE A 544 -6.13 -5.25 -11.13
N GLU A 545 -5.29 -4.76 -10.23
CA GLU A 545 -3.83 -4.67 -10.43
C GLU A 545 -3.06 -5.73 -9.61
N LYS A 546 -1.83 -6.04 -10.01
CA LYS A 546 -0.91 -6.87 -9.19
C LYS A 546 -0.72 -6.33 -7.77
N SER A 547 -0.67 -4.99 -7.63
CA SER A 547 -0.54 -4.28 -6.35
C SER A 547 -1.70 -4.54 -5.37
N ASN A 548 -2.83 -5.05 -5.85
CA ASN A 548 -4.05 -5.23 -5.08
C ASN A 548 -4.05 -6.57 -4.32
N LEU A 549 -3.44 -7.59 -4.90
CA LEU A 549 -3.55 -8.99 -4.47
C LEU A 549 -3.06 -9.22 -3.03
N SER A 550 -2.10 -8.43 -2.54
CA SER A 550 -1.59 -8.48 -1.16
C SER A 550 -2.61 -8.11 -0.06
N ARG A 551 -3.80 -7.59 -0.42
CA ARG A 551 -4.87 -7.26 0.55
C ARG A 551 -6.31 -7.41 0.02
N GLN A 552 -6.49 -7.67 -1.27
CA GLN A 552 -7.80 -7.81 -1.92
C GLN A 552 -8.03 -9.29 -2.24
N PHE A 553 -8.22 -10.10 -1.19
CA PHE A 553 -8.07 -11.56 -1.21
C PHE A 553 -9.10 -12.33 -2.06
N LEU A 554 -10.17 -11.67 -2.53
CA LEU A 554 -11.11 -12.24 -3.48
C LEU A 554 -10.54 -12.34 -4.90
N PHE A 555 -9.40 -11.68 -5.17
CA PHE A 555 -8.73 -11.66 -6.47
C PHE A 555 -7.56 -12.64 -6.52
N ARG A 556 -7.13 -12.93 -7.75
CA ARG A 556 -6.02 -13.84 -8.09
C ARG A 556 -5.16 -13.20 -9.17
N ASP A 557 -3.97 -13.74 -9.40
CA ASP A 557 -3.08 -13.33 -10.49
C ASP A 557 -3.77 -13.40 -11.87
N TRP A 558 -4.54 -14.45 -12.13
CA TRP A 558 -5.35 -14.60 -13.35
C TRP A 558 -6.54 -13.64 -13.48
N ASN A 559 -6.82 -12.80 -12.47
CA ASN A 559 -7.85 -11.77 -12.53
C ASN A 559 -7.31 -10.36 -12.85
N ILE A 560 -6.00 -10.17 -12.98
CA ILE A 560 -5.40 -8.87 -13.31
C ILE A 560 -5.99 -8.33 -14.62
N GLY A 561 -6.34 -7.04 -14.64
CA GLY A 561 -7.01 -6.36 -15.77
C GLY A 561 -8.53 -6.56 -15.85
N GLN A 562 -9.13 -7.41 -15.02
CA GLN A 562 -10.59 -7.57 -14.96
C GLN A 562 -11.21 -6.57 -13.97
N ALA A 563 -12.48 -6.18 -14.18
CA ALA A 563 -13.19 -5.25 -13.30
C ALA A 563 -13.36 -5.81 -11.88
N LYS A 564 -12.95 -5.04 -10.86
CA LYS A 564 -12.91 -5.49 -9.46
C LYS A 564 -14.27 -5.97 -8.96
N SER A 565 -15.33 -5.19 -9.20
CA SER A 565 -16.69 -5.48 -8.72
C SER A 565 -17.23 -6.82 -9.23
N THR A 566 -16.93 -7.14 -10.50
CA THR A 566 -17.45 -8.33 -11.19
C THR A 566 -16.77 -9.60 -10.68
N VAL A 567 -15.45 -9.57 -10.51
CA VAL A 567 -14.69 -10.68 -9.92
C VAL A 567 -15.04 -10.85 -8.45
N ALA A 568 -15.14 -9.75 -7.69
CA ALA A 568 -15.47 -9.78 -6.26
C ALA A 568 -16.85 -10.39 -6.02
N ALA A 569 -17.83 -10.05 -6.87
CA ALA A 569 -19.16 -10.64 -6.80
C ALA A 569 -19.17 -12.14 -7.11
N SER A 570 -18.42 -12.58 -8.13
CA SER A 570 -18.27 -14.00 -8.45
C SER A 570 -17.61 -14.79 -7.30
N ALA A 571 -16.55 -14.25 -6.71
CA ALA A 571 -15.88 -14.83 -5.55
C ALA A 571 -16.80 -14.91 -4.32
N ALA A 572 -17.55 -13.85 -4.03
CA ALA A 572 -18.53 -13.83 -2.93
C ALA A 572 -19.67 -14.86 -3.12
N ALA A 573 -20.17 -15.00 -4.35
CA ALA A 573 -21.16 -16.03 -4.69
C ALA A 573 -20.59 -17.47 -4.57
N SER A 574 -19.27 -17.66 -4.69
CA SER A 574 -18.63 -18.96 -4.43
C SER A 574 -18.53 -19.30 -2.93
N ILE A 575 -18.45 -18.28 -2.06
CA ILE A 575 -18.50 -18.43 -0.59
C ILE A 575 -19.93 -18.78 -0.15
N ASN A 576 -20.94 -18.14 -0.76
CA ASN A 576 -22.34 -18.46 -0.53
C ASN A 576 -23.17 -18.46 -1.83
N PRO A 577 -23.50 -19.65 -2.39
CA PRO A 577 -24.31 -19.76 -3.61
C PRO A 577 -25.74 -19.22 -3.51
N GLN A 578 -26.22 -18.88 -2.30
CA GLN A 578 -27.51 -18.23 -2.10
C GLN A 578 -27.44 -16.69 -2.25
N LEU A 579 -26.24 -16.10 -2.27
CA LEU A 579 -26.05 -14.65 -2.32
C LEU A 579 -26.56 -14.05 -3.63
N LYS A 580 -27.54 -13.16 -3.54
CA LYS A 580 -28.12 -12.46 -4.70
C LYS A 580 -27.39 -11.15 -4.96
N ILE A 581 -26.29 -11.25 -5.70
CA ILE A 581 -25.40 -10.13 -5.96
C ILE A 581 -25.46 -9.67 -7.43
N GLU A 582 -25.48 -8.37 -7.62
CA GLU A 582 -25.36 -7.66 -8.90
C GLU A 582 -24.10 -6.80 -8.84
N ALA A 583 -23.20 -6.96 -9.82
CA ALA A 583 -22.00 -6.15 -9.95
C ALA A 583 -22.19 -5.09 -11.04
N LEU A 584 -21.87 -3.84 -10.71
CA LEU A 584 -21.84 -2.69 -11.60
C LEU A 584 -20.41 -2.14 -11.70
N GLN A 585 -20.12 -1.40 -12.76
CA GLN A 585 -18.80 -0.81 -13.03
C GLN A 585 -18.89 0.73 -13.10
N ASN A 586 -19.86 1.28 -12.36
CA ASN A 586 -20.22 2.68 -12.41
C ASN A 586 -19.65 3.40 -11.19
N ARG A 587 -18.84 4.44 -11.43
CA ARG A 587 -18.47 5.42 -10.40
C ARG A 587 -19.73 5.97 -9.74
N VAL A 588 -19.74 6.10 -8.42
CA VAL A 588 -20.87 6.72 -7.71
C VAL A 588 -20.62 8.21 -7.59
N GLY A 589 -21.28 8.96 -8.47
CA GLY A 589 -21.17 10.42 -8.57
C GLY A 589 -22.44 11.03 -9.17
N PRO A 590 -22.52 12.38 -9.27
CA PRO A 590 -23.64 13.06 -9.91
C PRO A 590 -23.90 12.61 -11.37
N GLU A 591 -22.84 12.19 -12.06
CA GLU A 591 -22.85 11.74 -13.45
C GLU A 591 -23.52 10.37 -13.67
N THR A 592 -23.78 9.60 -12.59
CA THR A 592 -24.42 8.28 -12.64
C THR A 592 -25.78 8.20 -11.92
N GLU A 593 -26.40 9.35 -11.61
CA GLU A 593 -27.74 9.39 -11.01
C GLU A 593 -28.85 8.80 -11.89
N ASN A 594 -28.63 8.65 -13.20
CA ASN A 594 -29.52 7.88 -14.07
C ASN A 594 -29.50 6.36 -13.76
N VAL A 595 -28.33 5.82 -13.38
CA VAL A 595 -28.16 4.43 -12.93
C VAL A 595 -28.62 4.30 -11.48
N PHE A 596 -28.08 5.15 -10.60
CA PHE A 596 -28.41 5.22 -9.17
C PHE A 596 -29.53 6.24 -8.91
N ASN A 597 -30.66 6.02 -9.57
CA ASN A 597 -31.84 6.89 -9.50
C ASN A 597 -32.63 6.73 -8.19
N ASP A 598 -33.63 7.58 -7.98
CA ASP A 598 -34.45 7.60 -6.77
C ASP A 598 -35.03 6.23 -6.41
N THR A 599 -35.56 5.49 -7.40
CA THR A 599 -36.12 4.14 -7.19
C THR A 599 -35.05 3.14 -6.72
N PHE A 600 -33.80 3.28 -7.18
CA PHE A 600 -32.70 2.48 -6.65
C PHE A 600 -32.46 2.78 -5.16
N TRP A 601 -32.23 4.05 -4.80
CA TRP A 601 -31.94 4.44 -3.42
C TRP A 601 -33.10 4.13 -2.47
N GLU A 602 -34.33 4.52 -2.81
CA GLU A 602 -35.54 4.30 -2.01
C GLU A 602 -35.73 2.82 -1.61
N ASN A 603 -35.33 1.88 -2.47
CA ASN A 603 -35.44 0.45 -2.22
C ASN A 603 -34.36 -0.13 -1.29
N LEU A 604 -33.30 0.63 -0.96
CA LEU A 604 -32.21 0.13 -0.10
C LEU A 604 -32.61 0.07 1.38
N THR A 605 -32.04 -0.93 2.07
CA THR A 605 -32.11 -1.11 3.53
C THR A 605 -30.94 -0.44 4.24
N VAL A 606 -29.73 -0.55 3.66
CA VAL A 606 -28.47 0.00 4.20
C VAL A 606 -27.45 0.17 3.06
N VAL A 607 -26.57 1.16 3.21
CA VAL A 607 -25.45 1.45 2.31
C VAL A 607 -24.14 1.22 3.08
N ILE A 608 -23.11 0.69 2.42
CA ILE A 608 -21.81 0.39 3.00
C ILE A 608 -20.73 0.99 2.11
N ASN A 609 -19.92 1.91 2.65
CA ASN A 609 -18.79 2.50 1.95
C ASN A 609 -17.53 1.67 2.15
N ALA A 610 -16.85 1.39 1.04
CA ALA A 610 -15.54 0.76 0.93
C ALA A 610 -14.60 1.61 0.05
N LEU A 611 -14.69 2.93 0.24
CA LEU A 611 -14.07 3.98 -0.57
C LEU A 611 -12.65 4.30 -0.10
N ASP A 612 -11.86 4.94 -0.96
CA ASP A 612 -10.48 5.38 -0.67
C ASP A 612 -10.31 6.90 -0.61
N ASN A 613 -11.22 7.68 -1.20
CA ASN A 613 -11.17 9.14 -1.27
C ASN A 613 -12.33 9.82 -0.50
N VAL A 614 -12.14 11.08 -0.09
CA VAL A 614 -13.12 11.82 0.73
C VAL A 614 -14.31 12.32 -0.09
N ASN A 615 -14.10 12.68 -1.37
CA ASN A 615 -15.15 13.24 -2.23
C ASN A 615 -16.29 12.23 -2.49
N ALA A 616 -15.95 10.98 -2.81
CA ALA A 616 -16.94 9.91 -2.98
C ALA A 616 -17.69 9.62 -1.66
N ARG A 617 -17.01 9.67 -0.50
CA ARG A 617 -17.65 9.49 0.82
C ARG A 617 -18.69 10.57 1.07
N LEU A 618 -18.33 11.84 0.86
CA LEU A 618 -19.22 12.98 1.02
C LEU A 618 -20.43 12.91 0.07
N TYR A 619 -20.23 12.46 -1.17
CA TYR A 619 -21.34 12.28 -2.12
C TYR A 619 -22.30 11.17 -1.65
N VAL A 620 -21.80 9.98 -1.29
CA VAL A 620 -22.65 8.89 -0.79
C VAL A 620 -23.36 9.28 0.51
N ASP A 621 -22.68 9.98 1.42
CA ASP A 621 -23.28 10.53 2.65
C ASP A 621 -24.44 11.49 2.36
N GLN A 622 -24.28 12.41 1.39
CA GLN A 622 -25.35 13.30 0.95
C GLN A 622 -26.55 12.54 0.35
N ARG A 623 -26.32 11.51 -0.47
CA ARG A 623 -27.41 10.65 -0.99
C ARG A 623 -28.10 9.88 0.14
N CYS A 624 -27.34 9.33 1.09
CA CYS A 624 -27.89 8.62 2.25
C CYS A 624 -28.72 9.54 3.15
N LEU A 625 -28.27 10.78 3.36
CA LEU A 625 -29.02 11.81 4.08
C LEU A 625 -30.33 12.17 3.36
N TYR A 626 -30.28 12.38 2.04
CA TYR A 626 -31.46 12.73 1.23
C TYR A 626 -32.52 11.61 1.22
N PHE A 627 -32.12 10.37 0.94
CA PHE A 627 -33.02 9.21 0.89
C PHE A 627 -33.27 8.55 2.26
N GLN A 628 -32.77 9.14 3.35
CA GLN A 628 -32.91 8.63 4.72
C GLN A 628 -32.47 7.15 4.85
N LYS A 629 -31.26 6.86 4.38
CA LYS A 629 -30.65 5.52 4.40
C LYS A 629 -29.56 5.41 5.45
N PRO A 630 -29.55 4.34 6.28
CA PRO A 630 -28.41 4.02 7.12
C PRO A 630 -27.16 3.82 6.25
N LEU A 631 -26.05 4.44 6.66
CA LEU A 631 -24.75 4.32 6.02
C LEU A 631 -23.72 3.79 7.03
N LEU A 632 -22.96 2.79 6.63
CA LEU A 632 -21.79 2.26 7.34
C LEU A 632 -20.52 2.75 6.62
N GLU A 633 -19.71 3.54 7.32
CA GLU A 633 -18.50 4.20 6.79
C GLU A 633 -17.24 3.64 7.50
N SER A 634 -16.12 3.56 6.78
CA SER A 634 -14.86 3.06 7.32
C SER A 634 -13.63 3.53 6.53
N GLY A 635 -12.50 3.61 7.24
CA GLY A 635 -11.21 4.01 6.66
C GLY A 635 -10.04 3.27 7.30
N THR A 636 -8.93 3.18 6.56
CA THR A 636 -7.67 2.53 6.98
C THR A 636 -6.46 3.28 6.45
N LEU A 637 -5.45 3.49 7.29
CA LEU A 637 -4.15 4.05 6.90
C LEU A 637 -3.03 3.30 7.65
N GLY A 638 -2.35 2.40 6.95
CA GLY A 638 -1.37 1.50 7.57
C GLY A 638 -2.00 0.64 8.66
N ALA A 639 -1.51 0.76 9.90
CA ALA A 639 -2.07 0.08 11.07
C ALA A 639 -3.25 0.84 11.73
N LYS A 640 -3.59 2.05 11.26
CA LYS A 640 -4.67 2.90 11.79
C LYS A 640 -5.99 2.59 11.06
N CYS A 641 -7.11 2.61 11.76
CA CYS A 641 -8.45 2.43 11.17
C CYS A 641 -9.53 3.20 11.93
N ASN A 642 -10.65 3.46 11.27
CA ASN A 642 -11.86 4.05 11.87
C ASN A 642 -13.14 3.43 11.27
N THR A 643 -14.22 3.49 12.04
CA THR A 643 -15.58 3.14 11.59
C THR A 643 -16.57 4.19 12.08
N GLN A 644 -17.59 4.49 11.28
CA GLN A 644 -18.67 5.41 11.65
C GLN A 644 -20.01 4.85 11.16
N MET A 645 -21.05 5.03 11.97
CA MET A 645 -22.42 4.68 11.62
C MET A 645 -23.23 5.97 11.49
N VAL A 646 -23.85 6.17 10.32
CA VAL A 646 -24.78 7.27 10.06
C VAL A 646 -26.19 6.70 10.04
N ILE A 647 -26.98 7.02 11.06
CA ILE A 647 -28.35 6.52 11.25
C ILE A 647 -29.34 7.69 11.11
N PRO A 648 -30.25 7.66 10.13
CA PRO A 648 -31.26 8.71 9.92
C PRO A 648 -32.03 9.06 11.19
N HIS A 649 -32.17 10.36 11.45
CA HIS A 649 -32.84 10.93 12.62
C HIS A 649 -32.23 10.58 14.00
N LEU A 650 -31.02 10.00 14.06
CA LEU A 650 -30.37 9.60 15.31
C LEU A 650 -28.93 10.13 15.46
N THR A 651 -28.09 10.03 14.43
CA THR A 651 -26.68 10.46 14.47
C THR A 651 -26.40 11.62 13.53
N GLU A 652 -25.23 12.24 13.67
CA GLU A 652 -24.65 13.11 12.66
C GLU A 652 -24.27 12.31 11.40
N ASN A 653 -24.23 12.98 10.25
CA ASN A 653 -23.77 12.46 8.97
C ASN A 653 -22.25 12.62 8.83
N TYR A 654 -21.59 11.89 7.91
CA TYR A 654 -20.12 11.92 7.75
C TYR A 654 -19.62 13.36 7.47
N GLY A 655 -20.30 14.10 6.60
CA GLY A 655 -19.95 15.49 6.27
C GLY A 655 -20.21 16.54 7.37
N ALA A 656 -20.72 16.15 8.56
CA ALA A 656 -20.86 17.07 9.69
C ALA A 656 -19.52 17.33 10.40
N SER A 657 -18.66 16.31 10.46
CA SER A 657 -17.27 16.42 10.90
C SER A 657 -16.35 16.84 9.76
N ARG A 658 -15.32 17.63 10.08
CA ARG A 658 -14.20 17.88 9.16
C ARG A 658 -12.96 17.18 9.70
N ASP A 659 -12.45 16.23 8.93
CA ASP A 659 -11.10 15.70 9.13
C ASP A 659 -10.07 16.84 9.01
N PRO A 660 -8.92 16.76 9.69
CA PRO A 660 -7.82 17.69 9.46
C PRO A 660 -7.45 17.69 7.97
N PRO A 661 -7.30 18.86 7.33
CA PRO A 661 -6.80 18.89 5.96
C PRO A 661 -5.40 18.28 5.91
N GLU A 662 -5.02 17.72 4.77
CA GLU A 662 -3.63 17.32 4.52
C GLU A 662 -2.69 18.49 4.85
N LYS A 663 -1.55 18.22 5.50
CA LYS A 663 -0.54 19.24 5.84
C LYS A 663 0.02 19.82 4.53
N GLN A 664 -0.57 20.90 4.04
CA GLN A 664 -0.05 21.67 2.92
C GLN A 664 1.01 22.64 3.44
N ALA A 665 2.23 22.49 2.95
CA ALA A 665 3.32 23.40 3.27
C ALA A 665 2.98 24.83 2.78
N PRO A 666 3.36 25.89 3.52
CA PRO A 666 3.04 27.26 3.12
C PRO A 666 3.59 27.58 1.73
N MET A 667 2.79 28.20 0.86
CA MET A 667 3.20 28.48 -0.53
C MET A 667 4.51 29.28 -0.64
N CYS A 668 4.81 30.15 0.34
CA CYS A 668 6.10 30.83 0.42
C CYS A 668 7.28 29.87 0.69
N THR A 669 7.12 28.90 1.60
CA THR A 669 8.12 27.85 1.87
C THR A 669 8.27 26.95 0.66
N VAL A 670 7.16 26.52 0.05
CA VAL A 670 7.11 25.66 -1.15
C VAL A 670 7.83 26.31 -2.34
N HIS A 671 7.49 27.56 -2.71
CA HIS A 671 8.05 28.23 -3.89
C HIS A 671 9.38 28.96 -3.66
N SER A 672 9.73 29.36 -2.42
CA SER A 672 10.92 30.18 -2.17
C SER A 672 12.00 29.50 -1.31
N PHE A 673 11.62 28.59 -0.40
CA PHE A 673 12.52 28.03 0.62
C PHE A 673 12.27 26.52 0.92
N PRO A 674 12.23 25.63 -0.09
CA PRO A 674 12.05 24.21 0.16
C PRO A 674 13.25 23.62 0.90
N HIS A 675 13.00 22.87 1.98
CA HIS A 675 14.02 22.38 2.91
C HIS A 675 13.82 20.92 3.37
N ASN A 676 12.70 20.29 3.02
CA ASN A 676 12.46 18.85 3.18
C ASN A 676 11.99 18.28 1.82
N ILE A 677 11.93 16.94 1.69
CA ILE A 677 11.60 16.30 0.42
C ILE A 677 10.13 16.55 0.00
N ASP A 678 9.21 16.66 0.97
CA ASP A 678 7.79 16.87 0.70
C ASP A 678 7.50 18.29 0.17
N HIS A 679 8.26 19.30 0.61
CA HIS A 679 8.20 20.65 0.05
C HIS A 679 8.66 20.66 -1.41
N CYS A 680 9.74 19.92 -1.73
CA CYS A 680 10.20 19.74 -3.10
C CYS A 680 9.16 19.03 -3.98
N LEU A 681 8.53 17.96 -3.48
CA LEU A 681 7.50 17.20 -4.19
C LEU A 681 6.19 18.00 -4.36
N THR A 682 5.80 18.77 -3.35
CA THR A 682 4.61 19.62 -3.38
C THR A 682 4.81 20.81 -4.31
N TRP A 683 6.00 21.41 -4.32
CA TRP A 683 6.35 22.48 -5.27
C TRP A 683 6.36 21.96 -6.71
N ALA A 684 7.07 20.85 -6.97
CA ALA A 684 7.10 20.17 -8.26
C ALA A 684 5.68 19.93 -8.81
N ARG A 685 4.78 19.39 -7.96
CA ARG A 685 3.38 19.17 -8.32
C ARG A 685 2.59 20.47 -8.54
N SER A 686 2.79 21.48 -7.70
CA SER A 686 2.08 22.77 -7.80
C SER A 686 2.49 23.56 -9.05
N GLU A 687 3.77 23.56 -9.42
CA GLU A 687 4.27 24.14 -10.67
C GLU A 687 3.75 23.34 -11.88
N PHE A 688 3.76 22.01 -11.81
CA PHE A 688 3.22 21.14 -12.86
C PHE A 688 1.73 21.44 -13.12
N GLU A 689 0.88 21.45 -12.08
CA GLU A 689 -0.55 21.79 -12.19
C GLU A 689 -0.75 23.28 -12.58
N GLY A 690 0.10 24.19 -12.09
CA GLY A 690 0.00 25.62 -12.34
C GLY A 690 0.29 26.00 -13.79
N LEU A 691 1.38 25.48 -14.34
CA LEU A 691 1.89 25.81 -15.67
C LEU A 691 1.21 25.01 -16.79
N LEU A 692 0.88 23.74 -16.56
CA LEU A 692 0.40 22.84 -17.61
C LEU A 692 -1.13 22.70 -17.65
N GLU A 693 -1.83 23.00 -16.55
CA GLU A 693 -3.28 22.88 -16.43
C GLU A 693 -3.97 24.23 -16.18
N LYS A 694 -3.64 24.92 -15.08
CA LYS A 694 -4.41 26.07 -14.59
C LYS A 694 -4.23 27.33 -15.45
N THR A 695 -3.00 27.79 -15.72
CA THR A 695 -2.77 28.97 -16.59
C THR A 695 -3.34 28.77 -18.00
N PRO A 696 -3.09 27.64 -18.71
CA PRO A 696 -3.69 27.41 -20.03
C PRO A 696 -5.22 27.36 -20.01
N ALA A 697 -5.85 26.82 -18.96
CA ALA A 697 -7.30 26.77 -18.84
C ALA A 697 -7.94 28.17 -18.71
N GLU A 698 -7.38 29.04 -17.86
CA GLU A 698 -7.86 30.42 -17.68
C GLU A 698 -7.70 31.25 -18.97
N VAL A 699 -6.57 31.10 -19.67
CA VAL A 699 -6.33 31.75 -20.97
C VAL A 699 -7.32 31.27 -22.03
N ASN A 700 -7.57 29.96 -22.11
CA ASN A 700 -8.56 29.41 -23.04
C ASN A 700 -10.00 29.84 -22.69
N ALA A 701 -10.34 30.01 -21.40
CA ALA A 701 -11.62 30.55 -20.96
C ALA A 701 -11.80 32.02 -21.39
N TYR A 702 -10.77 32.86 -21.22
CA TYR A 702 -10.78 34.23 -21.71
C TYR A 702 -10.89 34.31 -23.24
N LEU A 703 -10.09 33.52 -23.98
CA LEU A 703 -10.10 33.55 -25.45
C LEU A 703 -11.39 33.02 -26.07
N SER A 704 -12.07 32.06 -25.41
CA SER A 704 -13.30 31.45 -25.93
C SER A 704 -14.55 32.33 -25.72
N ASN A 705 -14.69 33.03 -24.58
CA ASN A 705 -15.72 34.04 -24.40
C ASN A 705 -15.26 35.25 -23.55
N PRO A 706 -14.59 36.24 -24.17
CA PRO A 706 -14.01 37.37 -23.45
C PRO A 706 -15.03 38.23 -22.69
N VAL A 707 -16.30 38.27 -23.14
CA VAL A 707 -17.34 39.11 -22.54
C VAL A 707 -17.86 38.50 -21.23
N GLU A 708 -18.04 37.18 -21.23
CA GLU A 708 -18.45 36.40 -20.05
C GLU A 708 -17.31 36.29 -19.03
N TYR A 709 -16.07 36.05 -19.49
CA TYR A 709 -14.89 36.09 -18.63
C TYR A 709 -14.69 37.49 -18.00
N ALA A 710 -14.86 38.56 -18.77
CA ALA A 710 -14.81 39.92 -18.21
C ALA A 710 -15.99 40.23 -17.29
N ALA A 711 -17.09 39.47 -17.30
CA ALA A 711 -18.16 39.57 -16.31
C ALA A 711 -17.77 38.84 -15.03
N SER A 712 -17.33 37.57 -15.12
CA SER A 712 -16.90 36.80 -13.94
C SER A 712 -15.71 37.43 -13.21
N MET A 713 -14.76 38.05 -13.92
CA MET A 713 -13.67 38.82 -13.30
C MET A 713 -14.11 40.12 -12.63
N ARG A 714 -15.29 40.67 -12.97
CA ARG A 714 -15.88 41.83 -12.27
C ARG A 714 -16.67 41.43 -11.02
N ASP A 715 -17.11 40.18 -10.95
CA ASP A 715 -17.77 39.59 -9.78
C ASP A 715 -16.76 38.87 -8.84
N ALA A 716 -15.53 38.64 -9.30
CA ALA A 716 -14.41 38.11 -8.51
C ALA A 716 -13.76 39.20 -7.63
N GLY A 717 -13.09 38.79 -6.54
CA GLY A 717 -12.41 39.72 -5.64
C GLY A 717 -11.15 40.34 -6.26
N ASP A 718 -10.94 41.65 -6.06
CA ASP A 718 -9.91 42.47 -6.73
C ASP A 718 -8.53 41.83 -6.85
N ALA A 719 -8.03 41.16 -5.81
CA ALA A 719 -6.72 40.52 -5.82
C ALA A 719 -6.66 39.30 -6.75
N GLN A 720 -7.72 38.48 -6.78
CA GLN A 720 -7.80 37.29 -7.64
C GLN A 720 -8.16 37.66 -9.08
N ALA A 721 -9.05 38.63 -9.27
CA ALA A 721 -9.30 39.22 -10.59
C ALA A 721 -8.02 39.81 -11.18
N LYS A 722 -7.23 40.52 -10.35
CA LYS A 722 -5.92 41.05 -10.75
C LYS A 722 -4.91 39.95 -11.06
N ASP A 723 -4.73 38.94 -10.20
CA ASP A 723 -3.77 37.85 -10.42
C ASP A 723 -4.12 37.02 -11.66
N ASN A 724 -5.39 36.65 -11.86
CA ASN A 724 -5.84 35.94 -13.06
C ASN A 724 -5.68 36.80 -14.33
N LEU A 725 -6.05 38.08 -14.28
CA LEU A 725 -5.87 38.98 -15.43
C LEU A 725 -4.39 39.28 -15.70
N GLU A 726 -3.54 39.40 -14.68
CA GLU A 726 -2.10 39.57 -14.82
C GLU A 726 -1.43 38.30 -15.37
N ARG A 727 -1.87 37.10 -14.97
CA ARG A 727 -1.40 35.82 -15.54
C ARG A 727 -1.91 35.58 -16.97
N ILE A 728 -3.11 36.03 -17.31
CA ILE A 728 -3.62 36.03 -18.68
C ILE A 728 -2.87 37.05 -19.54
N LEU A 729 -2.60 38.25 -19.01
CA LEU A 729 -1.75 39.25 -19.67
C LEU A 729 -0.29 38.78 -19.78
N GLU A 730 0.22 38.03 -18.80
CA GLU A 730 1.52 37.38 -18.94
C GLU A 730 1.45 36.36 -20.07
N CYS A 731 0.63 35.33 -19.99
CA CYS A 731 0.53 34.30 -21.03
C CYS A 731 0.15 34.81 -22.44
N LEU A 732 -0.58 35.93 -22.58
CA LEU A 732 -1.02 36.49 -23.87
C LEU A 732 -0.26 37.72 -24.39
N ASP A 733 0.50 38.43 -23.55
CA ASP A 733 1.18 39.69 -23.91
C ASP A 733 2.67 39.72 -23.49
N ARG A 734 3.13 38.94 -22.49
CA ARG A 734 4.53 38.96 -22.01
C ARG A 734 5.29 37.63 -22.12
N GLU A 735 4.66 36.53 -21.74
CA GLU A 735 5.09 35.14 -21.91
C GLU A 735 4.51 34.53 -23.19
N LYS A 736 3.92 35.37 -24.04
CA LYS A 736 3.47 35.01 -25.38
C LYS A 736 4.70 34.76 -26.26
N CYS A 737 5.35 33.62 -26.03
CA CYS A 737 6.60 33.22 -26.67
C CYS A 737 6.33 33.00 -28.19
N GLU A 738 6.44 34.09 -28.97
CA GLU A 738 6.40 34.08 -30.44
C GLU A 738 7.71 33.49 -30.98
N THR A 739 8.77 33.54 -30.17
CA THR A 739 10.00 32.75 -30.34
C THR A 739 10.39 31.98 -29.07
N PHE A 740 11.38 31.10 -29.21
CA PHE A 740 11.89 30.21 -28.15
C PHE A 740 12.72 30.92 -27.08
N GLN A 741 13.09 32.19 -27.32
CA GLN A 741 14.03 32.97 -26.51
C GLN A 741 13.34 33.62 -25.30
N ASP A 742 12.07 33.99 -25.49
CA ASP A 742 11.24 34.91 -24.67
C ASP A 742 10.95 34.35 -23.26
N CYS A 743 11.15 33.05 -23.09
CA CYS A 743 10.77 32.23 -21.95
C CYS A 743 11.92 32.03 -20.90
N VAL A 744 13.01 32.84 -20.86
CA VAL A 744 14.29 32.46 -20.16
C VAL A 744 15.04 33.54 -19.33
N ALA A 745 14.70 33.79 -18.04
CA ALA A 745 15.60 34.40 -17.02
C ALA A 745 15.05 34.35 -15.56
N PRO A 746 15.85 34.42 -14.46
CA PRO A 746 17.31 34.24 -14.30
C PRO A 746 17.72 33.05 -13.36
N LYS A 747 19.01 32.65 -13.36
CA LYS A 747 19.49 31.29 -12.96
C LYS A 747 20.63 31.20 -11.91
N ARG A 748 20.94 29.98 -11.46
CA ARG A 748 22.27 29.49 -10.97
C ARG A 748 22.86 28.47 -11.99
N PHE A 749 24.18 28.19 -11.94
CA PHE A 749 24.91 27.46 -13.00
C PHE A 749 25.44 26.04 -12.60
N PRO A 750 25.52 25.07 -13.54
CA PRO A 750 26.05 23.70 -13.33
C PRO A 750 27.56 23.55 -13.59
N HIS A 751 28.12 22.34 -13.38
CA HIS A 751 29.54 22.00 -13.57
C HIS A 751 29.70 20.68 -14.38
N PRO A 752 30.77 20.50 -15.20
CA PRO A 752 31.00 19.26 -15.96
C PRO A 752 31.33 18.05 -15.07
N LEU A 753 30.88 16.86 -15.47
CA LEU A 753 31.22 15.58 -14.81
C LEU A 753 32.46 14.92 -15.44
N GLN A 754 32.99 13.90 -14.78
CA GLN A 754 34.02 13.00 -15.30
C GLN A 754 33.51 11.56 -15.24
N PHE A 755 33.50 10.85 -16.37
CA PHE A 755 33.07 9.45 -16.42
C PHE A 755 33.97 8.56 -15.55
N SER A 756 33.36 7.56 -14.89
CA SER A 756 34.06 6.53 -14.15
C SER A 756 33.40 5.17 -14.38
N SER A 757 34.20 4.16 -14.74
CA SER A 757 33.79 2.76 -14.86
C SER A 757 33.55 2.08 -13.50
N THR A 758 33.88 2.74 -12.38
CA THR A 758 33.61 2.24 -11.02
C THR A 758 32.37 2.87 -10.38
N ASP A 759 31.78 3.88 -11.00
CA ASP A 759 30.53 4.50 -10.52
C ASP A 759 29.33 3.71 -11.05
N PRO A 760 28.47 3.14 -10.18
CA PRO A 760 27.31 2.38 -10.62
C PRO A 760 26.33 3.21 -11.46
N SER A 761 26.14 4.50 -11.17
CA SER A 761 25.20 5.34 -11.92
C SER A 761 25.66 5.55 -13.37
N HIS A 762 26.95 5.80 -13.56
CA HIS A 762 27.57 5.93 -14.89
C HIS A 762 27.53 4.60 -15.66
N LEU A 763 27.84 3.47 -15.01
CA LEU A 763 27.72 2.15 -15.64
C LEU A 763 26.28 1.83 -16.06
N HIS A 764 25.28 2.10 -15.21
CA HIS A 764 23.87 1.84 -15.53
C HIS A 764 23.38 2.70 -16.71
N PHE A 765 23.82 3.96 -16.82
CA PHE A 765 23.51 4.80 -17.98
C PHE A 765 24.03 4.17 -19.29
N ILE A 766 25.29 3.76 -19.33
CA ILE A 766 25.90 3.15 -20.52
C ILE A 766 25.24 1.81 -20.85
N MET A 767 24.95 0.99 -19.83
CA MET A 767 24.25 -0.29 -19.99
C MET A 767 22.87 -0.09 -20.62
N ALA A 768 22.05 0.81 -20.07
CA ALA A 768 20.72 1.08 -20.60
C ALA A 768 20.76 1.65 -22.02
N ALA A 769 21.58 2.68 -22.27
CA ALA A 769 21.68 3.32 -23.57
C ALA A 769 22.18 2.37 -24.67
N SER A 770 23.17 1.51 -24.37
CA SER A 770 23.68 0.53 -25.35
C SER A 770 22.69 -0.60 -25.65
N ILE A 771 21.95 -1.10 -24.65
CA ILE A 771 20.89 -2.10 -24.84
C ILE A 771 19.75 -1.52 -25.69
N LEU A 772 19.26 -0.32 -25.36
CA LEU A 772 18.18 0.32 -26.10
C LEU A 772 18.60 0.62 -27.55
N ARG A 773 19.83 1.08 -27.78
CA ARG A 773 20.36 1.31 -29.13
C ARG A 773 20.47 0.00 -29.93
N ALA A 774 20.90 -1.09 -29.28
CA ALA A 774 20.94 -2.41 -29.91
C ALA A 774 19.54 -2.89 -30.31
N GLU A 775 18.53 -2.71 -29.45
CA GLU A 775 17.13 -3.02 -29.80
C GLU A 775 16.61 -2.19 -30.98
N THR A 776 16.91 -0.89 -31.02
CA THR A 776 16.52 -0.01 -32.15
C THR A 776 17.10 -0.48 -33.49
N PHE A 777 18.33 -1.03 -33.49
CA PHE A 777 19.01 -1.53 -34.68
C PHE A 777 18.79 -3.04 -34.95
N GLY A 778 18.06 -3.76 -34.08
CA GLY A 778 17.85 -5.20 -34.20
C GLY A 778 19.09 -6.05 -33.90
N ILE A 779 20.06 -5.50 -33.15
CA ILE A 779 21.31 -6.14 -32.77
C ILE A 779 21.07 -7.03 -31.53
N ALA A 780 21.58 -8.25 -31.56
CA ALA A 780 21.47 -9.16 -30.42
C ALA A 780 22.32 -8.68 -29.23
N VAL A 781 21.69 -8.59 -28.04
CA VAL A 781 22.35 -8.21 -26.79
C VAL A 781 23.07 -9.42 -26.18
N PRO A 782 24.40 -9.39 -25.98
CA PRO A 782 25.12 -10.49 -25.36
C PRO A 782 24.81 -10.60 -23.85
N ASP A 783 24.62 -11.82 -23.32
CA ASP A 783 24.37 -12.04 -21.88
C ASP A 783 25.52 -11.52 -20.99
N GLN A 784 26.73 -11.41 -21.53
CA GLN A 784 27.92 -10.88 -20.85
C GLN A 784 27.75 -9.42 -20.40
N VAL A 785 26.85 -8.65 -21.02
CA VAL A 785 26.55 -7.26 -20.68
C VAL A 785 25.91 -7.13 -19.29
N LYS A 786 25.25 -8.20 -18.80
CA LYS A 786 24.69 -8.28 -17.44
C LYS A 786 25.77 -8.42 -16.35
N ASN A 787 27.04 -8.58 -16.71
CA ASN A 787 28.17 -8.60 -15.79
C ASN A 787 28.87 -7.22 -15.78
N PRO A 788 28.76 -6.43 -14.68
CA PRO A 788 29.31 -5.07 -14.62
C PRO A 788 30.81 -4.99 -14.92
N LYS A 789 31.59 -6.03 -14.62
CA LYS A 789 33.05 -6.05 -14.89
C LYS A 789 33.37 -6.16 -16.37
N MET A 790 32.68 -7.05 -17.08
CA MET A 790 32.88 -7.22 -18.53
C MET A 790 32.37 -6.00 -19.31
N LEU A 791 31.30 -5.36 -18.83
CA LEU A 791 30.84 -4.10 -19.39
C LEU A 791 31.84 -2.95 -19.12
N ALA A 792 32.39 -2.84 -17.92
CA ALA A 792 33.43 -1.85 -17.60
C ALA A 792 34.67 -2.00 -18.52
N GLU A 793 35.18 -3.23 -18.67
CA GLU A 793 36.28 -3.54 -19.59
C GLU A 793 35.95 -3.16 -21.05
N ALA A 794 34.72 -3.43 -21.53
CA ALA A 794 34.28 -3.05 -22.87
C ALA A 794 34.15 -1.53 -23.07
N ILE A 795 33.85 -0.77 -22.01
CA ILE A 795 33.75 0.69 -22.03
C ILE A 795 35.14 1.35 -21.98
N GLU A 796 36.08 0.81 -21.20
CA GLU A 796 37.44 1.36 -21.06
C GLU A 796 38.25 1.30 -22.37
N ASN A 797 37.88 0.40 -23.29
CA ASN A 797 38.45 0.33 -24.63
C ASN A 797 37.87 1.35 -25.64
N VAL A 798 36.89 2.17 -25.24
CA VAL A 798 36.30 3.21 -26.12
C VAL A 798 37.19 4.45 -26.17
N ILE A 799 37.65 4.81 -27.37
CA ILE A 799 38.42 6.04 -27.60
C ILE A 799 37.45 7.23 -27.62
N VAL A 800 37.60 8.13 -26.63
CA VAL A 800 36.84 9.37 -26.52
C VAL A 800 37.70 10.54 -27.06
N PRO A 801 37.24 11.28 -28.09
CA PRO A 801 38.00 12.43 -28.62
C PRO A 801 38.04 13.61 -27.64
N ASP A 802 39.17 14.33 -27.61
CA ASP A 802 39.30 15.57 -26.85
C ASP A 802 38.34 16.66 -27.37
N PHE A 803 37.59 17.28 -26.45
CA PHE A 803 36.68 18.37 -26.77
C PHE A 803 37.42 19.70 -26.97
N GLN A 804 37.21 20.34 -28.13
CA GLN A 804 37.66 21.69 -28.43
C GLN A 804 36.45 22.63 -28.55
N PRO A 805 36.32 23.67 -27.70
CA PRO A 805 35.25 24.65 -27.80
C PRO A 805 35.28 25.38 -29.14
N LYS A 806 34.11 25.59 -29.75
CA LYS A 806 33.99 26.33 -31.02
C LYS A 806 33.97 27.84 -30.75
N GLU A 807 34.95 28.56 -31.29
CA GLU A 807 34.94 30.03 -31.26
C GLU A 807 33.85 30.61 -32.17
N GLY A 808 33.26 31.74 -31.77
CA GLY A 808 32.25 32.46 -32.56
C GLY A 808 30.82 31.89 -32.47
N VAL A 809 30.58 30.87 -31.64
CA VAL A 809 29.22 30.41 -31.31
C VAL A 809 28.51 31.52 -30.52
N LYS A 810 27.60 32.24 -31.18
CA LYS A 810 26.72 33.21 -30.51
C LYS A 810 25.59 32.47 -29.79
N ILE A 811 25.70 32.35 -28.47
CA ILE A 811 24.56 32.08 -27.60
C ILE A 811 23.80 33.41 -27.46
N ASN A 812 22.65 33.54 -28.13
CA ASN A 812 21.91 34.79 -28.16
C ASN A 812 21.07 34.97 -26.88
N THR A 813 21.13 36.14 -26.24
CA THR A 813 20.57 36.35 -24.88
C THR A 813 19.62 37.54 -24.77
N ASP A 814 19.17 38.11 -25.88
CA ASP A 814 18.28 39.28 -25.93
C ASP A 814 17.47 39.28 -27.24
N GLU A 815 16.27 39.84 -27.22
CA GLU A 815 15.20 39.53 -28.19
C GLU A 815 14.99 40.60 -29.25
N LYS A 816 15.53 41.80 -29.05
CA LYS A 816 15.29 42.94 -29.95
C LYS A 816 16.29 43.08 -31.09
N ASP A 817 17.32 42.23 -31.14
CA ASP A 817 18.33 42.29 -32.20
C ASP A 817 17.87 41.53 -33.45
N THR A 818 16.93 42.14 -34.18
CA THR A 818 16.34 41.64 -35.43
C THR A 818 17.33 41.73 -36.61
N SER A 819 18.43 40.99 -36.51
CA SER A 819 19.30 40.67 -37.65
C SER A 819 18.93 39.30 -38.23
N LEU A 820 17.81 39.27 -38.96
CA LEU A 820 17.51 38.20 -39.90
C LEU A 820 18.72 38.02 -40.83
N SER A 821 19.42 36.88 -40.72
CA SER A 821 20.20 36.38 -41.85
C SER A 821 19.21 36.02 -42.94
N THR A 822 18.97 36.96 -43.85
CA THR A 822 18.12 36.75 -45.04
C THR A 822 18.46 35.44 -45.71
N ALA A 823 17.43 34.66 -46.07
CA ALA A 823 17.55 33.34 -46.70
C ALA A 823 18.67 33.36 -47.75
N SER A 824 19.72 32.57 -47.49
CA SER A 824 20.84 32.48 -48.39
C SER A 824 20.44 31.59 -49.57
N VAL A 825 20.96 31.88 -50.77
CA VAL A 825 20.77 31.04 -51.97
C VAL A 825 21.42 29.65 -51.81
N ASN A 826 22.00 29.34 -50.64
CA ASN A 826 22.79 28.16 -50.35
C ASN A 826 21.99 27.04 -49.66
N ASP A 827 20.87 27.34 -49.00
CA ASP A 827 20.14 26.34 -48.20
C ASP A 827 19.36 25.34 -49.07
N GLU A 828 18.76 25.78 -50.17
CA GLU A 828 18.17 24.87 -51.19
C GLU A 828 19.25 23.94 -51.80
N ALA A 829 20.47 24.43 -52.00
CA ALA A 829 21.58 23.62 -52.50
C ALA A 829 22.02 22.56 -51.47
N MET A 830 22.14 22.94 -50.19
CA MET A 830 22.44 22.03 -49.08
C MET A 830 21.39 20.93 -48.93
N ILE A 831 20.09 21.27 -49.01
CA ILE A 831 18.99 20.29 -48.93
C ILE A 831 19.07 19.27 -50.08
N ASN A 832 19.35 19.74 -51.30
CA ASN A 832 19.52 18.84 -52.44
C ASN A 832 20.79 17.95 -52.31
N GLU A 833 21.86 18.44 -51.69
CA GLU A 833 23.05 17.63 -51.36
C GLU A 833 22.74 16.55 -50.30
N LEU A 834 22.00 16.91 -49.25
CA LEU A 834 21.58 15.97 -48.20
C LEU A 834 20.67 14.88 -48.76
N PHE A 835 19.73 15.21 -49.64
CA PHE A 835 18.92 14.21 -50.35
C PHE A 835 19.75 13.25 -51.20
N TYR A 836 20.79 13.75 -51.88
CA TYR A 836 21.69 12.91 -52.67
C TYR A 836 22.50 11.95 -51.78
N LYS A 837 23.02 12.42 -50.65
CA LYS A 837 23.73 11.60 -49.65
C LYS A 837 22.82 10.52 -49.04
N LEU A 838 21.58 10.87 -48.68
CA LEU A 838 20.59 9.94 -48.16
C LEU A 838 20.18 8.86 -49.17
N GLU A 839 20.08 9.21 -50.45
CA GLU A 839 19.76 8.27 -51.53
C GLU A 839 20.94 7.32 -51.82
N LEU A 840 22.18 7.81 -51.76
CA LEU A 840 23.39 7.00 -51.78
C LEU A 840 23.44 6.03 -50.58
N CYS A 841 23.15 6.52 -49.38
CA CYS A 841 23.12 5.74 -48.15
C CYS A 841 22.06 4.62 -48.23
N LYS A 842 20.84 4.95 -48.68
CA LYS A 842 19.76 3.96 -48.88
C LYS A 842 20.17 2.83 -49.83
N ASN A 843 20.90 3.13 -50.91
CA ASN A 843 21.37 2.12 -51.87
C ASN A 843 22.41 1.14 -51.28
N ASN A 844 23.05 1.51 -50.16
CA ASN A 844 24.03 0.68 -49.45
C ASN A 844 23.42 -0.11 -48.26
N LEU A 845 22.12 0.02 -47.99
CA LEU A 845 21.43 -0.70 -46.92
C LEU A 845 20.87 -2.07 -47.38
N PRO A 846 20.79 -3.08 -46.50
CA PRO A 846 20.16 -4.36 -46.82
C PRO A 846 18.69 -4.20 -47.23
N SER A 847 18.22 -5.05 -48.16
CA SER A 847 16.81 -5.07 -48.55
C SER A 847 15.93 -5.42 -47.35
N GLY A 848 14.94 -4.57 -47.05
CA GLY A 848 14.06 -4.72 -45.89
C GLY A 848 14.60 -4.15 -44.57
N PHE A 849 15.77 -3.49 -44.57
CA PHE A 849 16.30 -2.81 -43.37
C PHE A 849 15.30 -1.79 -42.80
N ARG A 850 15.03 -1.90 -41.50
CA ARG A 850 14.16 -1.02 -40.71
C ARG A 850 14.67 -0.93 -39.28
N LEU A 851 14.49 0.23 -38.66
CA LEU A 851 14.74 0.43 -37.23
C LEU A 851 13.48 0.11 -36.41
N LYS A 852 13.64 -0.19 -35.12
CA LYS A 852 12.55 -0.44 -34.16
C LYS A 852 12.38 0.76 -33.21
N PRO A 853 11.32 1.58 -33.35
CA PRO A 853 10.99 2.61 -32.37
C PRO A 853 10.65 2.02 -31.00
N ILE A 854 10.93 2.75 -29.91
CA ILE A 854 10.69 2.33 -28.52
C ILE A 854 9.91 3.44 -27.79
N GLN A 855 8.80 3.08 -27.12
CA GLN A 855 7.91 4.01 -26.41
C GLN A 855 8.09 3.94 -24.87
N PHE A 856 7.57 4.94 -24.15
CA PHE A 856 7.78 5.16 -22.71
C PHE A 856 6.50 4.91 -21.88
N GLU A 857 6.55 4.00 -20.90
CA GLU A 857 5.44 3.68 -19.98
C GLU A 857 5.89 3.57 -18.50
N LYS A 858 4.98 3.87 -17.56
CA LYS A 858 5.30 4.11 -16.13
C LYS A 858 5.08 2.92 -15.17
N GLN A 859 4.43 1.83 -15.60
CA GLN A 859 4.07 0.69 -14.73
C GLN A 859 4.19 -0.72 -15.37
N LEU A 860 5.24 -0.95 -16.17
CA LEU A 860 5.65 -2.32 -16.54
C LEU A 860 7.04 -2.63 -15.97
N PRO A 861 7.41 -3.89 -15.65
CA PRO A 861 8.73 -4.26 -15.07
C PRO A 861 9.95 -4.10 -16.01
N LEU A 862 9.77 -3.32 -17.08
CA LEU A 862 10.61 -3.25 -18.28
C LEU A 862 11.58 -2.05 -18.35
N PRO A 863 11.60 -1.09 -17.40
CA PRO A 863 12.81 -0.33 -17.10
C PRO A 863 13.94 -1.20 -16.52
N ARG A 864 13.72 -2.51 -16.30
CA ARG A 864 14.77 -3.43 -15.82
C ARG A 864 15.09 -4.64 -16.69
N LEU A 865 14.18 -5.23 -17.49
CA LEU A 865 14.47 -6.16 -18.62
C LEU A 865 13.14 -6.70 -19.25
N TRP A 866 13.12 -6.83 -20.59
CA TRP A 866 12.38 -7.81 -21.44
C TRP A 866 10.94 -7.58 -21.95
N LEU A 867 10.86 -7.45 -23.28
CA LEU A 867 9.69 -7.81 -24.12
C LEU A 867 9.31 -9.29 -24.01
N GLN A 868 8.04 -9.61 -24.29
CA GLN A 868 7.52 -10.65 -25.21
C GLN A 868 5.97 -10.75 -25.07
N ALA A 869 5.14 -11.16 -26.05
CA ALA A 869 5.16 -11.14 -27.53
C ALA A 869 3.77 -11.65 -28.04
N LEU A 870 3.36 -11.27 -29.27
CA LEU A 870 2.12 -11.73 -29.99
C LEU A 870 0.81 -11.13 -29.41
N SER A 871 -0.16 -10.68 -30.20
CA SER A 871 -0.80 -11.39 -31.34
C SER A 871 -1.07 -10.51 -32.58
N ALA A 872 -1.50 -11.16 -33.67
CA ALA A 872 -1.69 -10.54 -34.99
C ALA A 872 -3.17 -10.53 -35.44
N ASN A 873 -3.51 -9.56 -36.30
CA ASN A 873 -4.63 -9.56 -37.27
C ASN A 873 -5.95 -10.25 -36.83
N VAL A 874 -6.70 -9.61 -35.92
CA VAL A 874 -8.08 -10.05 -35.55
C VAL A 874 -9.18 -9.15 -36.15
N PHE A 875 -8.84 -7.94 -36.62
CA PHE A 875 -9.81 -6.88 -36.95
C PHE A 875 -9.83 -6.46 -38.44
N ASP A 876 -9.82 -7.45 -39.34
CA ASP A 876 -9.95 -7.22 -40.79
C ASP A 876 -11.35 -6.70 -41.20
N ASP A 877 -11.53 -6.33 -42.47
CA ASP A 877 -12.81 -5.80 -42.97
C ASP A 877 -13.98 -6.79 -42.76
N THR A 878 -13.72 -8.10 -42.85
CA THR A 878 -14.72 -9.16 -42.66
C THR A 878 -15.19 -9.26 -41.21
N PHE A 879 -14.33 -8.97 -40.22
CA PHE A 879 -14.75 -8.79 -38.84
C PHE A 879 -15.79 -7.66 -38.71
N TRP A 880 -15.50 -6.48 -39.26
CA TRP A 880 -16.39 -5.30 -39.12
C TRP A 880 -17.71 -5.45 -39.88
N GLU A 881 -17.71 -6.04 -41.07
CA GLU A 881 -18.93 -6.25 -41.86
C GLU A 881 -19.99 -7.10 -41.13
N ASN A 882 -19.55 -8.09 -40.33
CA ASN A 882 -20.43 -9.01 -39.61
C ASN A 882 -21.01 -8.44 -38.30
N LEU A 883 -20.58 -7.27 -37.83
CA LEU A 883 -21.10 -6.65 -36.60
C LEU A 883 -22.45 -5.95 -36.85
N THR A 884 -23.35 -6.01 -35.87
CA THR A 884 -24.67 -5.34 -35.93
C THR A 884 -24.68 -4.02 -35.16
N VAL A 885 -23.88 -3.94 -34.10
CA VAL A 885 -23.63 -2.77 -33.24
C VAL A 885 -22.22 -2.93 -32.67
N VAL A 886 -21.52 -1.82 -32.44
CA VAL A 886 -20.20 -1.81 -31.80
C VAL A 886 -20.32 -1.05 -30.48
N VAL A 887 -19.68 -1.55 -29.43
CA VAL A 887 -19.57 -0.86 -28.13
C VAL A 887 -18.10 -0.73 -27.82
N ASN A 888 -17.61 0.50 -27.63
CA ASN A 888 -16.21 0.80 -27.33
C ASN A 888 -16.10 1.49 -25.97
N ALA A 889 -15.23 0.91 -25.13
CA ALA A 889 -14.82 1.42 -23.83
C ALA A 889 -13.28 1.40 -23.73
N LEU A 890 -12.62 1.75 -24.85
CA LEU A 890 -11.16 1.86 -24.92
C LEU A 890 -10.70 3.05 -24.07
N ASP A 891 -9.50 3.00 -23.51
CA ASP A 891 -8.89 4.09 -22.72
C ASP A 891 -8.03 5.04 -23.59
N ASN A 892 -7.49 4.52 -24.69
CA ASN A 892 -6.60 5.24 -25.60
C ASN A 892 -7.36 6.03 -26.69
N VAL A 893 -7.13 7.35 -26.75
CA VAL A 893 -7.78 8.27 -27.72
C VAL A 893 -7.54 7.87 -29.18
N ASN A 894 -6.35 7.40 -29.55
CA ASN A 894 -6.06 6.98 -30.93
C ASN A 894 -6.78 5.67 -31.29
N ALA A 895 -6.92 4.75 -30.33
CA ALA A 895 -7.69 3.52 -30.53
C ALA A 895 -9.20 3.79 -30.63
N ARG A 896 -9.75 4.72 -29.82
CA ARG A 896 -11.13 5.23 -29.95
C ARG A 896 -11.37 5.81 -31.34
N LEU A 897 -10.52 6.74 -31.79
CA LEU A 897 -10.61 7.36 -33.12
C LEU A 897 -10.55 6.34 -34.27
N TYR A 898 -9.74 5.29 -34.15
CA TYR A 898 -9.71 4.20 -35.12
C TYR A 898 -11.03 3.42 -35.15
N VAL A 899 -11.60 3.07 -33.99
CA VAL A 899 -12.89 2.36 -33.91
C VAL A 899 -14.04 3.24 -34.43
N ASP A 900 -14.08 4.52 -34.09
CA ASP A 900 -15.06 5.50 -34.60
C ASP A 900 -15.01 5.58 -36.13
N GLN A 901 -13.82 5.77 -36.72
CA GLN A 901 -13.63 5.77 -38.17
C GLN A 901 -14.10 4.47 -38.84
N ARG A 902 -13.86 3.30 -38.23
CA ARG A 902 -14.27 2.00 -38.78
C ARG A 902 -15.78 1.78 -38.64
N CYS A 903 -16.40 2.19 -37.54
CA CYS A 903 -17.86 2.13 -37.37
C CYS A 903 -18.59 3.03 -38.39
N LEU A 904 -18.08 4.24 -38.61
CA LEU A 904 -18.58 5.15 -39.65
C LEU A 904 -18.40 4.56 -41.06
N TYR A 905 -17.25 3.97 -41.36
CA TYR A 905 -16.96 3.36 -42.67
C TYR A 905 -17.90 2.19 -43.00
N PHE A 906 -18.14 1.28 -42.04
CA PHE A 906 -19.04 0.12 -42.22
C PHE A 906 -20.50 0.40 -41.85
N GLN A 907 -20.87 1.66 -41.58
CA GLN A 907 -22.21 2.10 -41.17
C GLN A 907 -22.80 1.31 -39.99
N LYS A 908 -21.96 1.02 -38.99
CA LYS A 908 -22.37 0.33 -37.77
C LYS A 908 -22.71 1.35 -36.66
N PRO A 909 -23.85 1.22 -35.96
CA PRO A 909 -24.11 2.00 -34.76
C PRO A 909 -23.01 1.75 -33.72
N LEU A 910 -22.45 2.81 -33.18
CA LEU A 910 -21.40 2.78 -32.16
C LEU A 910 -21.95 3.36 -30.84
N LEU A 911 -21.84 2.61 -29.75
CA LEU A 911 -21.97 3.15 -28.40
C LEU A 911 -20.57 3.40 -27.85
N GLU A 912 -20.23 4.66 -27.66
CA GLU A 912 -18.91 5.10 -27.21
C GLU A 912 -18.99 5.60 -25.77
N SER A 913 -18.07 5.13 -24.93
CA SER A 913 -17.98 5.52 -23.52
C SER A 913 -16.55 5.88 -23.16
N GLY A 914 -16.36 6.98 -22.44
CA GLY A 914 -15.06 7.46 -22.02
C GLY A 914 -15.13 8.35 -20.78
N THR A 915 -14.09 8.26 -19.96
CA THR A 915 -13.93 9.04 -18.73
C THR A 915 -12.65 9.88 -18.80
N LEU A 916 -12.72 11.10 -18.24
CA LEU A 916 -11.55 11.94 -17.96
C LEU A 916 -11.74 12.58 -16.58
N GLY A 917 -11.07 12.02 -15.57
CA GLY A 917 -11.28 12.39 -14.16
C GLY A 917 -12.72 12.13 -13.72
N ALA A 918 -13.45 13.20 -13.37
CA ALA A 918 -14.87 13.13 -12.98
C ALA A 918 -15.86 13.41 -14.14
N LYS A 919 -15.37 13.60 -15.38
CA LYS A 919 -16.25 13.83 -16.55
C LYS A 919 -16.46 12.52 -17.30
N CYS A 920 -17.72 12.09 -17.40
CA CYS A 920 -18.14 10.97 -18.25
C CYS A 920 -18.76 11.49 -19.55
N ASN A 921 -18.39 10.91 -20.68
CA ASN A 921 -19.14 10.97 -21.93
C ASN A 921 -19.67 9.56 -22.26
N THR A 922 -20.96 9.46 -22.61
CA THR A 922 -21.52 8.27 -23.26
C THR A 922 -22.34 8.75 -24.45
N GLN A 923 -21.84 8.46 -25.65
CA GLN A 923 -22.37 8.97 -26.90
C GLN A 923 -22.80 7.80 -27.78
N MET A 924 -24.05 7.82 -28.23
CA MET A 924 -24.54 6.86 -29.22
C MET A 924 -24.36 7.49 -30.60
N VAL A 925 -23.32 7.05 -31.31
CA VAL A 925 -23.01 7.47 -32.68
C VAL A 925 -23.80 6.58 -33.65
N ILE A 926 -24.93 7.09 -34.14
CA ILE A 926 -25.68 6.48 -35.25
C ILE A 926 -25.20 7.14 -36.56
N PRO A 927 -24.60 6.37 -37.49
CA PRO A 927 -24.12 6.90 -38.76
C PRO A 927 -25.18 7.76 -39.49
N HIS A 928 -24.79 8.98 -39.86
CA HIS A 928 -25.62 10.00 -40.52
C HIS A 928 -26.80 10.59 -39.70
N LEU A 929 -26.93 10.27 -38.41
CA LEU A 929 -28.02 10.77 -37.55
C LEU A 929 -27.53 11.53 -36.32
N THR A 930 -26.32 11.25 -35.82
CA THR A 930 -25.70 11.97 -34.69
C THR A 930 -24.23 12.28 -34.98
N GLU A 931 -23.68 13.28 -34.31
CA GLU A 931 -22.24 13.62 -34.40
C GLU A 931 -21.38 12.52 -33.77
N ASN A 932 -20.14 12.39 -34.24
CA ASN A 932 -19.15 11.40 -33.80
C ASN A 932 -18.05 12.04 -32.93
N TYR A 933 -17.26 11.23 -32.22
CA TYR A 933 -16.22 11.72 -31.30
C TYR A 933 -15.17 12.60 -31.99
N GLY A 934 -14.89 12.37 -33.28
CA GLY A 934 -14.03 13.24 -34.08
C GLY A 934 -14.49 14.70 -34.23
N ALA A 935 -15.76 15.03 -33.93
CA ALA A 935 -16.31 16.38 -34.02
C ALA A 935 -16.22 17.19 -32.70
N SER A 936 -16.14 16.50 -31.55
CA SER A 936 -16.10 17.10 -30.21
C SER A 936 -14.75 16.79 -29.54
N ARG A 937 -13.78 17.69 -29.67
CA ARG A 937 -12.40 17.48 -29.17
C ARG A 937 -12.23 17.80 -27.70
N ASP A 938 -11.70 16.83 -26.93
CA ASP A 938 -10.99 17.10 -25.68
C ASP A 938 -9.66 17.86 -25.96
N PRO A 939 -9.16 18.72 -25.05
CA PRO A 939 -7.89 19.42 -25.23
C PRO A 939 -6.69 18.45 -25.09
N PRO A 940 -5.60 18.66 -25.85
CA PRO A 940 -4.41 17.82 -25.74
C PRO A 940 -3.58 18.14 -24.48
N GLU A 941 -3.10 17.12 -23.79
CA GLU A 941 -2.07 17.24 -22.74
C GLU A 941 -0.82 17.97 -23.28
N LYS A 942 -0.20 18.83 -22.47
CA LYS A 942 1.06 19.50 -22.82
C LYS A 942 2.09 19.47 -21.70
N GLN A 943 3.35 19.49 -22.13
CA GLN A 943 4.54 19.16 -21.35
C GLN A 943 5.42 20.40 -21.12
N ALA A 944 6.41 20.29 -20.23
CA ALA A 944 7.34 21.38 -19.89
C ALA A 944 8.15 21.92 -21.09
N PRO A 945 8.59 23.20 -21.09
CA PRO A 945 9.30 23.80 -22.21
C PRO A 945 10.61 23.09 -22.57
N MET A 946 10.75 22.72 -23.84
CA MET A 946 11.91 21.97 -24.36
C MET A 946 13.26 22.68 -24.15
N CYS A 947 13.29 24.01 -24.01
CA CYS A 947 14.53 24.77 -23.71
C CYS A 947 15.11 24.46 -22.32
N THR A 948 14.26 24.51 -21.29
CA THR A 948 14.60 24.25 -19.88
C THR A 948 15.01 22.80 -19.69
N VAL A 949 14.28 21.93 -20.36
CA VAL A 949 14.50 20.50 -20.47
C VAL A 949 15.88 20.21 -21.11
N HIS A 950 16.16 20.69 -22.33
CA HIS A 950 17.36 20.30 -23.11
C HIS A 950 18.68 20.93 -22.68
N SER A 951 18.67 22.15 -22.13
CA SER A 951 19.92 22.91 -21.94
C SER A 951 20.27 23.18 -20.47
N PHE A 952 19.30 23.27 -19.57
CA PHE A 952 19.53 23.66 -18.16
C PHE A 952 18.51 23.02 -17.18
N PRO A 953 18.40 21.68 -17.12
CA PRO A 953 17.48 21.02 -16.19
C PRO A 953 17.91 21.30 -14.73
N HIS A 954 16.99 21.86 -13.93
CA HIS A 954 17.30 22.35 -12.57
C HIS A 954 16.51 21.68 -11.43
N ASN A 955 15.36 21.05 -11.74
CA ASN A 955 14.56 20.28 -10.80
C ASN A 955 14.39 18.85 -11.34
N ILE A 956 13.85 17.96 -10.51
CA ILE A 956 13.74 16.54 -10.86
C ILE A 956 12.82 16.34 -12.09
N ASP A 957 11.77 17.15 -12.24
CA ASP A 957 10.82 17.05 -13.36
C ASP A 957 11.41 17.49 -14.71
N HIS A 958 12.28 18.51 -14.71
CA HIS A 958 13.05 18.91 -15.89
C HIS A 958 14.05 17.82 -16.28
N CYS A 959 14.75 17.21 -15.31
CA CYS A 959 15.63 16.06 -15.56
C CYS A 959 14.86 14.86 -16.13
N LEU A 960 13.67 14.55 -15.59
CA LEU A 960 12.82 13.45 -16.05
C LEU A 960 12.20 13.71 -17.42
N THR A 961 11.72 14.94 -17.67
CA THR A 961 11.19 15.36 -18.97
C THR A 961 12.30 15.42 -20.02
N TRP A 962 13.55 15.72 -19.61
CA TRP A 962 14.71 15.72 -20.50
C TRP A 962 15.13 14.31 -20.86
N ALA A 963 15.29 13.44 -19.87
CA ALA A 963 15.53 12.03 -20.10
C ALA A 963 14.45 11.42 -21.02
N ARG A 964 13.17 11.77 -20.79
CA ARG A 964 12.06 11.36 -21.65
C ARG A 964 12.14 11.96 -23.06
N SER A 965 12.46 13.24 -23.21
CA SER A 965 12.53 13.88 -24.52
C SER A 965 13.73 13.41 -25.36
N GLU A 966 14.88 13.18 -24.74
CA GLU A 966 16.05 12.59 -25.40
C GLU A 966 15.76 11.13 -25.78
N PHE A 967 15.10 10.37 -24.89
CA PHE A 967 14.63 9.01 -25.18
C PHE A 967 13.68 8.99 -26.39
N GLU A 968 12.59 9.76 -26.35
CA GLU A 968 11.63 9.86 -27.46
C GLU A 968 12.32 10.38 -28.73
N GLY A 969 13.24 11.34 -28.63
CA GLY A 969 13.98 11.90 -29.76
C GLY A 969 14.87 10.86 -30.45
N LEU A 970 15.69 10.14 -29.67
CA LEU A 970 16.71 9.21 -30.16
C LEU A 970 16.18 7.82 -30.51
N LEU A 971 15.19 7.32 -29.75
CA LEU A 971 14.75 5.92 -29.78
C LEU A 971 13.34 5.73 -30.34
N GLU A 972 12.54 6.80 -30.47
CA GLU A 972 11.21 6.74 -31.09
C GLU A 972 11.14 7.53 -32.40
N LYS A 973 11.29 8.86 -32.31
CA LYS A 973 11.07 9.83 -33.39
C LYS A 973 12.11 9.69 -34.49
N THR A 974 13.40 9.60 -34.15
CA THR A 974 14.46 9.41 -35.18
C THR A 974 14.34 8.07 -35.92
N PRO A 975 14.12 6.92 -35.25
CA PRO A 975 13.82 5.65 -35.92
C PRO A 975 12.56 5.67 -36.79
N ALA A 976 11.49 6.32 -36.35
CA ALA A 976 10.26 6.49 -37.13
C ALA A 976 10.51 7.31 -38.42
N GLU A 977 11.24 8.43 -38.31
CA GLU A 977 11.57 9.32 -39.43
C GLU A 977 12.49 8.62 -40.46
N VAL A 978 13.49 7.87 -39.99
CA VAL A 978 14.32 6.99 -40.84
C VAL A 978 13.46 5.97 -41.58
N ASN A 979 12.53 5.30 -40.89
CA ASN A 979 11.63 4.32 -41.51
C ASN A 979 10.67 4.94 -42.52
N ALA A 980 10.23 6.19 -42.32
CA ALA A 980 9.41 6.94 -43.26
C ALA A 980 10.19 7.25 -44.56
N PHE A 981 11.42 7.78 -44.44
CA PHE A 981 12.31 7.97 -45.58
C PHE A 981 12.60 6.66 -46.33
N LEU A 982 12.94 5.59 -45.62
CA LEU A 982 13.26 4.30 -46.23
C LEU A 982 12.05 3.67 -46.94
N SER A 983 10.84 3.83 -46.41
CA SER A 983 9.62 3.25 -46.99
C SER A 983 9.16 4.00 -48.25
N SER A 984 9.08 5.34 -48.19
CA SER A 984 8.59 6.17 -49.31
C SER A 984 9.49 7.40 -49.59
N PRO A 985 10.69 7.23 -50.20
CA PRO A 985 11.63 8.34 -50.38
C PRO A 985 11.10 9.53 -51.20
N VAL A 986 10.20 9.28 -52.16
CA VAL A 986 9.65 10.34 -53.05
C VAL A 986 8.62 11.18 -52.30
N GLU A 987 7.76 10.54 -51.53
CA GLU A 987 6.77 11.21 -50.68
C GLU A 987 7.48 11.97 -49.56
N TYR A 988 8.50 11.36 -48.94
CA TYR A 988 9.34 12.00 -47.92
C TYR A 988 10.11 13.22 -48.48
N LYS A 989 10.74 13.10 -49.66
CA LYS A 989 11.38 14.23 -50.36
C LYS A 989 10.41 15.38 -50.61
N THR A 990 9.16 15.05 -50.96
CA THR A 990 8.11 16.04 -51.22
C THR A 990 7.62 16.70 -49.93
N ALA A 991 7.44 15.92 -48.85
CA ALA A 991 7.03 16.42 -47.54
C ALA A 991 8.06 17.40 -46.95
N GLN A 992 9.35 17.03 -46.94
CA GLN A 992 10.39 17.90 -46.40
C GLN A 992 10.53 19.20 -47.22
N ARG A 993 10.44 19.15 -48.56
CA ARG A 993 10.42 20.37 -49.41
C ARG A 993 9.25 21.32 -49.13
N ASN A 994 8.16 20.82 -48.54
CA ASN A 994 7.00 21.62 -48.15
C ASN A 994 7.07 22.13 -46.69
N ALA A 995 8.04 21.67 -45.90
CA ALA A 995 8.17 21.99 -44.47
C ALA A 995 9.00 23.28 -44.17
N GLY A 996 9.60 23.88 -45.21
CA GLY A 996 10.50 25.03 -45.09
C GLY A 996 11.97 24.62 -44.92
N ASP A 997 12.87 25.37 -45.56
CA ASP A 997 14.25 24.93 -45.80
C ASP A 997 15.05 24.57 -44.54
N ALA A 998 14.94 25.36 -43.47
CA ALA A 998 15.64 25.08 -42.20
C ALA A 998 15.14 23.78 -41.53
N GLN A 999 13.82 23.61 -41.42
CA GLN A 999 13.22 22.42 -40.79
C GLN A 999 13.48 21.15 -41.61
N ALA A 1000 13.45 21.26 -42.95
CA ALA A 1000 13.80 20.20 -43.87
C ALA A 1000 15.27 19.79 -43.68
N ARG A 1001 16.17 20.75 -43.59
CA ARG A 1001 17.60 20.53 -43.40
C ARG A 1001 17.89 19.79 -42.10
N ASP A 1002 17.36 20.24 -40.96
CA ASP A 1002 17.58 19.59 -39.65
C ASP A 1002 17.08 18.14 -39.64
N ASN A 1003 15.91 17.87 -40.22
CA ASN A 1003 15.38 16.50 -40.34
C ASN A 1003 16.27 15.62 -41.21
N LEU A 1004 16.78 16.14 -42.35
CA LEU A 1004 17.64 15.40 -43.25
C LEU A 1004 19.04 15.15 -42.67
N GLU A 1005 19.63 16.13 -41.97
CA GLU A 1005 20.89 15.97 -41.25
C GLU A 1005 20.76 14.90 -40.14
N ARG A 1006 19.67 14.91 -39.36
CA ARG A 1006 19.39 13.90 -38.32
C ARG A 1006 19.21 12.48 -38.87
N VAL A 1007 18.47 12.31 -39.97
CA VAL A 1007 18.28 11.00 -40.63
C VAL A 1007 19.60 10.50 -41.23
N LEU A 1008 20.41 11.39 -41.82
CA LEU A 1008 21.72 11.02 -42.38
C LEU A 1008 22.70 10.63 -41.29
N GLU A 1009 22.76 11.39 -40.19
CA GLU A 1009 23.62 11.09 -39.04
C GLU A 1009 23.30 9.72 -38.41
N CYS A 1010 22.02 9.38 -38.27
CA CYS A 1010 21.57 8.07 -37.77
C CYS A 1010 21.96 6.91 -38.71
N LEU A 1011 21.90 7.11 -40.03
CA LEU A 1011 22.18 6.07 -41.03
C LEU A 1011 23.65 5.94 -41.44
N GLU A 1012 24.46 6.99 -41.28
CA GLU A 1012 25.85 7.06 -41.74
C GLU A 1012 26.87 7.11 -40.58
N LYS A 1013 26.71 8.01 -39.60
CA LYS A 1013 27.71 8.24 -38.54
C LYS A 1013 27.45 7.45 -37.27
N GLU A 1014 26.19 7.32 -36.87
CA GLU A 1014 25.79 6.64 -35.63
C GLU A 1014 25.15 5.26 -35.86
N LYS A 1015 25.36 4.70 -37.06
CA LYS A 1015 24.91 3.37 -37.42
C LYS A 1015 25.69 2.35 -36.59
N CYS A 1016 24.98 1.53 -35.83
CA CYS A 1016 25.56 0.39 -35.13
C CYS A 1016 25.43 -0.87 -35.99
N GLU A 1017 26.47 -1.71 -36.04
CA GLU A 1017 26.42 -3.03 -36.68
C GLU A 1017 26.68 -4.17 -35.67
N THR A 1018 27.36 -3.85 -34.57
CA THR A 1018 27.68 -4.74 -33.44
C THR A 1018 27.27 -4.11 -32.11
N PHE A 1019 27.18 -4.92 -31.06
CA PHE A 1019 26.88 -4.41 -29.71
C PHE A 1019 28.01 -3.51 -29.16
N GLN A 1020 29.26 -3.71 -29.60
CA GLN A 1020 30.38 -2.84 -29.21
C GLN A 1020 30.24 -1.43 -29.80
N ASP A 1021 29.61 -1.29 -30.98
CA ASP A 1021 29.27 0.01 -31.54
C ASP A 1021 28.19 0.71 -30.69
N CYS A 1022 27.24 -0.05 -30.14
CA CYS A 1022 26.23 0.48 -29.21
C CYS A 1022 26.84 0.94 -27.87
N ILE A 1023 27.83 0.21 -27.33
CA ILE A 1023 28.60 0.64 -26.15
C ILE A 1023 29.39 1.92 -26.46
N THR A 1024 30.05 1.97 -27.63
CA THR A 1024 30.81 3.13 -28.11
C THR A 1024 29.91 4.36 -28.26
N TRP A 1025 28.76 4.21 -28.91
CA TRP A 1025 27.74 5.25 -29.06
C TRP A 1025 27.24 5.76 -27.69
N ALA A 1026 26.89 4.86 -26.78
CA ALA A 1026 26.44 5.21 -25.43
C ALA A 1026 27.52 5.99 -24.63
N ARG A 1027 28.79 5.58 -24.75
CA ARG A 1027 29.91 6.23 -24.06
C ARG A 1027 30.23 7.61 -24.63
N LEU A 1028 30.14 7.79 -25.94
CA LEU A 1028 30.29 9.09 -26.59
C LEU A 1028 29.11 10.01 -26.28
N ARG A 1029 27.88 9.48 -26.19
CA ARG A 1029 26.70 10.24 -25.74
C ARG A 1029 26.80 10.68 -24.28
N PHE A 1030 27.31 9.85 -23.37
CA PHE A 1030 27.63 10.28 -22.00
C PHE A 1030 28.62 11.46 -21.99
N GLU A 1031 29.68 11.41 -22.79
CA GLU A 1031 30.65 12.51 -22.89
C GLU A 1031 30.00 13.78 -23.46
N ASP A 1032 29.17 13.65 -24.49
CA ASP A 1032 28.46 14.79 -25.08
C ASP A 1032 27.56 15.50 -24.06
N TYR A 1033 26.65 14.76 -23.43
CA TYR A 1033 25.64 15.32 -22.52
C TYR A 1033 26.24 15.87 -21.22
N PHE A 1034 27.12 15.12 -20.55
CA PHE A 1034 27.54 15.44 -19.18
C PHE A 1034 28.89 16.14 -19.09
N VAL A 1035 29.61 16.27 -20.21
CA VAL A 1035 30.96 16.82 -20.24
C VAL A 1035 31.11 17.91 -21.31
N ASN A 1036 30.85 17.61 -22.58
CA ASN A 1036 31.17 18.52 -23.69
C ASN A 1036 30.18 19.68 -23.78
N ARG A 1037 28.87 19.42 -23.71
CA ARG A 1037 27.83 20.47 -23.67
C ARG A 1037 27.92 21.38 -22.44
N VAL A 1038 28.53 20.90 -21.36
CA VAL A 1038 28.74 21.67 -20.11
C VAL A 1038 30.07 22.45 -20.14
N LYS A 1039 31.00 22.10 -21.04
CA LYS A 1039 32.26 22.81 -21.30
C LYS A 1039 32.15 23.86 -22.42
N GLN A 1040 31.15 23.74 -23.29
CA GLN A 1040 30.88 24.63 -24.43
C GLN A 1040 30.14 25.91 -24.01
#